data_AF-A0A353FMN1-F1
#
_entry.id   AF-A0A353FMN1-F1
#
_cell.length_a   1.000
_cell.length_b   1.000
_cell.length_c   1.000
_cell.angle_alpha   90.00
_cell.angle_beta   90.00
_cell.angle_gamma   90.00
#
_symmetry.space_group_name_H-M   'P 1'
#
loop_
_entity.id
_entity.type
_entity.pdbx_description
1 polymer ?
#
loop_
_entity_poly.entity_id
_entity_poly.type
_entity_poly.pdbx_seq_one_letter_code
_entity_poly.pdbx_strand_id
1 'polypeptide(L)'
;VIVVGPNLKLHQCGLPKVIALELFQPFIIRRLKELRLAETIKAAKKMLERREEHVWDILEEVIQNHPVLLNRAPTLHRMGIQAFEPVLIEGNAIKIHPLVCQGYNADFDGDQMAVHLPLSFEAQVEASTLMLSTNNVFSPQSGNPIISPHQDIILGLFYLTADKGEGLNEWVENRPMKAIYGSLEELHLAYAHGHIETHSQVRVGLPAGSRVGEEHGAELLTFESSGSIVTTPGRAIVNDFLPEGMPYYNYPLDKKAIQSLIHDCHDFCGRPATLQLLDDLKALGFKGATRSGLSFAKDDMLVPEAKWDIIDATQKKVDKAQSESEAGKITEQVRYSRVLDLWTTARDQVSDELIRELKEERRDGRPYLNPVYVMANSGARGGVDQIRQLSGMRGLMAKPSGEIIETPIRANFREGLHVLEYFSSTHGARKGLADTALKTADSGYLTRKLADVAQNVVVNFDDCGTPSGIAKEAVYNGEKLIRSLSQTIRGRVARDTIRDRITDKLIVKDGQLITPEIAKAIEGLGYTKIRVRSPLNCEAGNGVCARCYGEDLSRGQMVEQGLAVGIIAAQSIGEPGTQLTMRTFHIGGTASHEQASSAQKANRAGVVEYHELRVTENQSGETVALSRNGDLIVKDSKGRELDRYGVPVGSQLLIKNGAKVKKGTVLCEWDPHSLPLLAEHDGKARFEDVVEGKTMTVELDEKTGVKRAKIIESRGDLHPQLLIEGKGGEVLHYVTLPENAYLEIKDGQKIKAGDELAKSPRKAGTTADITGGLPRVTELFEARTPKDPAIMSKVDGIVELGDKRRGKRIILVKHPDMEEPVEHPVPQSKHLLKHTGDKVKAGESLVDGAQPPHEILAIKGEEAVQAYLVDQIQQVYRNQGVTIDDKHIEVIVSQMMRKVQVALPGESEFLPNSLMDRHMFRKEREKIASEGKDAPTADPVIMGITKASVQSESFISAASFQETTKVLTEASLRGKVDDLLGLKENVILGNLIPAGTGFRGLADHQVKKNVDFSQFEELGDALAESSGGSTA
;
A
#
# COMPACT_ATOMS: atom_id res chain seq x y z
N VAL A 1 30.44 -9.51 -8.21
CA VAL A 1 29.55 -8.56 -8.93
C VAL A 1 28.59 -9.37 -9.78
N ILE A 2 27.36 -8.90 -9.92
CA ILE A 2 26.35 -9.50 -10.78
C ILE A 2 26.28 -8.82 -12.15
N VAL A 3 25.92 -9.61 -13.16
CA VAL A 3 25.70 -9.15 -14.54
C VAL A 3 24.45 -9.82 -15.11
N VAL A 4 23.87 -9.23 -16.15
CA VAL A 4 22.65 -9.75 -16.77
C VAL A 4 22.92 -11.03 -17.58
N GLY A 5 22.08 -12.04 -17.40
CA GLY A 5 22.12 -13.30 -18.16
C GLY A 5 20.84 -13.53 -18.97
N PRO A 6 20.63 -12.83 -20.10
CA PRO A 6 19.37 -12.87 -20.85
C PRO A 6 19.07 -14.24 -21.48
N ASN A 7 20.12 -15.03 -21.76
CA ASN A 7 20.01 -16.37 -22.35
C ASN A 7 19.75 -17.48 -21.33
N LEU A 8 19.84 -17.18 -20.02
CA LEU A 8 19.54 -18.16 -18.97
C LEU A 8 18.05 -18.45 -18.95
N LYS A 9 17.67 -19.67 -18.59
CA LYS A 9 16.28 -20.00 -18.22
C LYS A 9 15.99 -19.53 -16.81
N LEU A 10 14.71 -19.45 -16.43
CA LEU A 10 14.32 -18.90 -15.13
C LEU A 10 14.94 -19.63 -13.92
N HIS A 11 15.12 -20.96 -13.99
CA HIS A 11 15.71 -21.79 -12.94
C HIS A 11 17.25 -21.75 -12.90
N GLN A 12 17.91 -21.07 -13.83
CA GLN A 12 19.37 -21.13 -14.00
C GLN A 12 20.07 -19.85 -13.54
N CYS A 13 21.29 -20.00 -13.05
CA CYS A 13 22.23 -18.90 -12.85
C CYS A 13 23.58 -19.20 -13.51
N GLY A 14 24.28 -18.19 -14.01
CA GLY A 14 25.62 -18.37 -14.54
C GLY A 14 26.67 -18.24 -13.44
N LEU A 15 27.42 -19.30 -13.18
CA LEU A 15 28.49 -19.35 -12.19
C LEU A 15 29.88 -19.39 -12.85
N PRO A 16 30.77 -18.42 -12.55
CA PRO A 16 32.15 -18.44 -13.01
C PRO A 16 32.86 -19.76 -12.73
N LYS A 17 33.55 -20.31 -13.72
CA LYS A 17 34.36 -21.54 -13.61
C LYS A 17 35.30 -21.53 -12.41
N VAL A 18 35.96 -20.40 -12.12
CA VAL A 18 36.88 -20.27 -10.98
C VAL A 18 36.16 -20.38 -9.63
N ILE A 19 34.97 -19.78 -9.52
CA ILE A 19 34.16 -19.84 -8.29
C ILE A 19 33.59 -21.24 -8.11
N ALA A 20 33.09 -21.85 -9.18
CA ALA A 20 32.58 -23.21 -9.16
C ALA A 20 33.66 -24.22 -8.73
N LEU A 21 34.87 -24.10 -9.27
CA LEU A 21 35.99 -24.98 -8.91
C LEU A 21 36.31 -24.94 -7.41
N GLU A 22 36.26 -23.75 -6.80
CA GLU A 22 36.52 -23.57 -5.38
C GLU A 22 35.39 -24.12 -4.51
N LEU A 23 34.13 -23.82 -4.86
CA LEU A 23 32.96 -24.27 -4.10
C LEU A 23 32.80 -25.80 -4.12
N PHE A 24 33.03 -26.42 -5.28
CA PHE A 24 32.82 -27.86 -5.49
C PHE A 24 34.08 -28.70 -5.25
N GLN A 25 35.17 -28.11 -4.78
CA GLN A 25 36.47 -28.78 -4.59
C GLN A 25 36.37 -30.15 -3.89
N PRO A 26 35.63 -30.33 -2.76
CA PRO A 26 35.55 -31.62 -2.09
C PRO A 26 34.89 -32.71 -2.96
N PHE A 27 33.86 -32.35 -3.72
CA PHE A 27 33.12 -33.26 -4.60
C PHE A 27 33.96 -33.70 -5.79
N ILE A 28 34.71 -32.77 -6.39
CA ILE A 28 35.63 -33.06 -7.50
C ILE A 28 36.74 -34.01 -7.05
N ILE A 29 37.37 -33.75 -5.89
CA ILE A 29 38.42 -34.60 -5.33
C ILE A 29 37.90 -36.02 -5.09
N ARG A 30 36.68 -36.15 -4.55
CA ARG A 30 36.03 -37.44 -4.35
C ARG A 30 35.81 -38.15 -5.68
N ARG A 31 35.26 -37.45 -6.68
CA ARG A 31 34.94 -38.04 -7.98
C ARG A 31 36.19 -38.47 -8.76
N LEU A 32 37.27 -37.68 -8.71
CA LEU A 32 38.58 -38.04 -9.27
C LEU A 32 39.13 -39.35 -8.69
N LYS A 33 38.91 -39.59 -7.39
CA LYS A 33 39.30 -40.83 -6.72
C LYS A 33 38.41 -42.01 -7.11
N GLU A 34 37.08 -41.80 -7.17
CA GLU A 34 36.12 -42.82 -7.60
C GLU A 34 36.38 -43.31 -9.03
N LEU A 35 36.71 -42.38 -9.93
CA LEU A 35 37.08 -42.67 -11.33
C LEU A 35 38.52 -43.19 -11.49
N ARG A 36 39.27 -43.30 -10.39
CA ARG A 36 40.70 -43.72 -10.37
C ARG A 36 41.62 -42.86 -11.26
N LEU A 37 41.24 -41.61 -11.51
CA LEU A 37 42.08 -40.63 -12.21
C LEU A 37 43.16 -40.07 -11.28
N ALA A 38 42.93 -40.12 -9.96
CA ALA A 38 43.91 -39.80 -8.93
C ALA A 38 43.98 -40.91 -7.87
N GLU A 39 45.19 -41.41 -7.59
CA GLU A 39 45.38 -42.47 -6.57
C GLU A 39 45.26 -41.94 -5.14
N THR A 40 45.61 -40.67 -4.90
CA THR A 40 45.60 -40.05 -3.56
C THR A 40 44.90 -38.70 -3.57
N ILE A 41 44.37 -38.28 -2.42
CA ILE A 41 43.78 -36.94 -2.24
C ILE A 41 44.78 -35.83 -2.58
N LYS A 42 46.06 -36.02 -2.23
CA LYS A 42 47.14 -35.07 -2.57
C LYS A 42 47.36 -34.98 -4.09
N ALA A 43 47.29 -36.10 -4.80
CA ALA A 43 47.37 -36.10 -6.26
C ALA A 43 46.16 -35.39 -6.88
N ALA A 44 44.94 -35.70 -6.42
CA ALA A 44 43.71 -35.05 -6.87
C ALA A 44 43.74 -33.53 -6.64
N LYS A 45 44.23 -33.08 -5.48
CA LYS A 45 44.39 -31.66 -5.17
C LYS A 45 45.38 -30.98 -6.13
N LYS A 46 46.50 -31.63 -6.46
CA LYS A 46 47.46 -31.13 -7.45
C LYS A 46 46.86 -31.03 -8.86
N MET A 47 46.05 -32.02 -9.27
CA MET A 47 45.36 -31.99 -10.58
C MET A 47 44.37 -30.83 -10.65
N LEU A 48 43.64 -30.57 -9.54
CA LEU A 48 42.72 -29.45 -9.41
C LEU A 48 43.44 -28.09 -9.44
N GLU A 49 44.56 -27.95 -8.71
CA GLU A 49 45.40 -26.73 -8.73
C GLU A 49 45.98 -26.46 -10.12
N ARG A 50 46.32 -27.52 -10.88
CA ARG A 50 46.80 -27.42 -12.27
C ARG A 50 45.69 -27.21 -13.30
N ARG A 51 44.42 -27.30 -12.90
CA ARG A 51 43.24 -27.15 -13.77
C ARG A 51 43.30 -28.05 -15.02
N GLU A 52 43.64 -29.31 -14.81
CA GLU A 52 43.72 -30.32 -15.87
C GLU A 52 42.34 -30.53 -16.55
N GLU A 53 42.35 -30.98 -17.81
CA GLU A 53 41.13 -31.07 -18.64
C GLU A 53 40.01 -31.91 -17.99
N HIS A 54 40.38 -33.09 -17.46
CA HIS A 54 39.46 -33.99 -16.74
C HIS A 54 38.71 -33.35 -15.56
N VAL A 55 39.27 -32.28 -14.96
CA VAL A 55 38.64 -31.58 -13.84
C VAL A 55 37.38 -30.83 -14.30
N TRP A 56 37.37 -30.33 -15.54
CA TRP A 56 36.23 -29.59 -16.07
C TRP A 56 35.05 -30.51 -16.39
N ASP A 57 35.32 -31.69 -16.95
CA ASP A 57 34.29 -32.70 -17.23
C ASP A 57 33.62 -33.19 -15.93
N ILE A 58 34.43 -33.44 -14.90
CA ILE A 58 33.95 -33.83 -13.57
C ILE A 58 33.17 -32.69 -12.91
N LEU A 59 33.64 -31.46 -13.06
CA LEU A 59 32.94 -30.30 -12.51
C LEU A 59 31.54 -30.16 -13.13
N GLU A 60 31.42 -30.35 -14.45
CA GLU A 60 30.13 -30.32 -15.14
C GLU A 60 29.20 -31.46 -14.70
N GLU A 61 29.73 -32.67 -14.50
CA GLU A 61 28.98 -33.81 -13.93
C GLU A 61 28.46 -33.50 -12.51
N VAL A 62 29.33 -32.97 -11.64
CA VAL A 62 29.00 -32.70 -10.22
C VAL A 62 27.99 -31.57 -10.07
N ILE A 63 28.02 -30.59 -10.96
CA ILE A 63 27.10 -29.44 -10.96
C ILE A 63 25.67 -29.86 -11.37
N GLN A 64 25.53 -30.92 -12.16
CA GLN A 64 24.24 -31.35 -12.66
C GLN A 64 23.31 -31.77 -11.49
N ASN A 65 22.11 -31.19 -11.45
CA ASN A 65 21.13 -31.38 -10.36
C ASN A 65 21.60 -30.96 -8.96
N HIS A 66 22.66 -30.16 -8.85
CA HIS A 66 23.13 -29.60 -7.57
C HIS A 66 22.78 -28.10 -7.50
N PRO A 67 21.67 -27.71 -6.85
CA PRO A 67 21.27 -26.31 -6.79
C PRO A 67 22.26 -25.48 -5.95
N VAL A 68 22.43 -24.21 -6.31
CA VAL A 68 23.14 -23.20 -5.52
C VAL A 68 22.16 -22.13 -5.04
N LEU A 69 22.40 -21.58 -3.85
CA LEU A 69 21.60 -20.49 -3.30
C LEU A 69 22.28 -19.16 -3.63
N LEU A 70 21.54 -18.25 -4.25
CA LEU A 70 21.97 -16.87 -4.46
C LEU A 70 21.31 -15.96 -3.45
N ASN A 71 22.10 -15.12 -2.78
CA ASN A 71 21.65 -14.17 -1.77
C ASN A 71 22.11 -12.75 -2.11
N ARG A 72 21.18 -11.78 -2.05
CA ARG A 72 21.49 -10.35 -2.08
C ARG A 72 21.24 -9.73 -0.70
N ALA A 73 22.27 -9.16 -0.11
CA ALA A 73 22.17 -8.44 1.16
C ALA A 73 21.80 -6.96 0.92
N PRO A 74 20.97 -6.34 1.78
CA PRO A 74 20.25 -6.93 2.92
C PRO A 74 18.98 -7.70 2.50
N THR A 75 18.75 -8.86 3.11
CA THR A 75 17.58 -9.72 2.81
C THR A 75 16.33 -9.23 3.58
N LEU A 76 15.51 -8.39 2.94
CA LEU A 76 14.29 -7.82 3.56
C LEU A 76 13.07 -8.76 3.48
N HIS A 77 13.06 -9.65 2.51
CA HIS A 77 11.98 -10.61 2.26
C HIS A 77 12.56 -11.90 1.69
N ARG A 78 11.78 -12.98 1.74
CA ARG A 78 12.25 -14.33 1.37
C ARG A 78 12.76 -14.46 -0.08
N MET A 79 12.38 -13.59 -1.02
CA MET A 79 12.91 -13.64 -2.40
C MET A 79 14.34 -13.13 -2.52
N GLY A 80 14.87 -12.48 -1.48
CA GLY A 80 16.29 -12.10 -1.42
C GLY A 80 17.23 -13.30 -1.31
N ILE A 81 16.70 -14.52 -1.16
CA ILE A 81 17.43 -15.79 -1.28
C ILE A 81 16.61 -16.75 -2.14
N GLN A 82 17.19 -17.26 -3.22
CA GLN A 82 16.55 -18.26 -4.09
C GLN A 82 17.59 -19.30 -4.54
N ALA A 83 17.11 -20.49 -4.87
CA ALA A 83 17.92 -21.54 -5.45
C ALA A 83 17.90 -21.48 -6.99
N PHE A 84 19.03 -21.84 -7.59
CA PHE A 84 19.21 -21.93 -9.04
C PHE A 84 20.10 -23.11 -9.40
N GLU A 85 19.94 -23.63 -10.60
CA GLU A 85 20.89 -24.56 -11.21
C GLU A 85 22.08 -23.77 -11.80
N PRO A 86 23.32 -24.09 -11.39
CA PRO A 86 24.50 -23.40 -11.90
C PRO A 86 24.82 -23.82 -13.35
N VAL A 87 25.02 -22.83 -14.21
CA VAL A 87 25.56 -22.98 -15.57
C VAL A 87 26.97 -22.40 -15.59
N LEU A 88 27.95 -23.20 -15.99
CA LEU A 88 29.34 -22.76 -16.05
C LEU A 88 29.51 -21.64 -17.09
N ILE A 89 30.14 -20.54 -16.67
CA ILE A 89 30.44 -19.40 -17.55
C ILE A 89 31.89 -18.95 -17.41
N GLU A 90 32.40 -18.33 -18.47
CA GLU A 90 33.67 -17.63 -18.46
C GLU A 90 33.58 -16.27 -17.75
N GLY A 91 34.71 -15.81 -17.21
CA GLY A 91 34.82 -14.54 -16.48
C GLY A 91 34.71 -14.70 -14.96
N ASN A 92 34.54 -13.57 -14.25
CA ASN A 92 34.53 -13.51 -12.77
C ASN A 92 33.21 -12.96 -12.19
N ALA A 93 32.19 -12.73 -13.02
CA ALA A 93 30.92 -12.14 -12.62
C ALA A 93 29.79 -13.16 -12.68
N ILE A 94 28.89 -13.13 -11.69
CA ILE A 94 27.74 -14.03 -11.62
C ILE A 94 26.68 -13.52 -12.59
N LYS A 95 26.17 -14.37 -13.50
CA LYS A 95 25.05 -14.01 -14.37
C LYS A 95 23.74 -14.38 -13.70
N ILE A 96 22.82 -13.44 -13.61
CA ILE A 96 21.49 -13.66 -13.06
C ILE A 96 20.40 -13.48 -14.11
N HIS A 97 19.30 -14.21 -13.93
CA HIS A 97 18.16 -14.11 -14.83
C HIS A 97 17.46 -12.73 -14.71
N PRO A 98 17.12 -12.04 -15.80
CA PRO A 98 16.53 -10.69 -15.73
C PRO A 98 15.23 -10.62 -14.92
N LEU A 99 14.35 -11.62 -15.04
CA LEU A 99 13.06 -11.61 -14.35
C LEU A 99 13.16 -11.78 -12.82
N VAL A 100 14.27 -12.31 -12.29
CA VAL A 100 14.44 -12.44 -10.83
C VAL A 100 15.01 -11.18 -10.19
N CYS A 101 15.53 -10.24 -10.98
CA CYS A 101 16.16 -9.02 -10.49
C CYS A 101 15.19 -8.18 -9.64
N GLN A 102 13.91 -8.12 -10.03
CA GLN A 102 12.87 -7.45 -9.25
C GLN A 102 12.70 -8.09 -7.87
N GLY A 103 12.72 -9.43 -7.78
CA GLY A 103 12.62 -10.16 -6.52
C GLY A 103 13.82 -9.97 -5.60
N TYR A 104 15.01 -9.74 -6.15
CA TYR A 104 16.21 -9.39 -5.39
C TYR A 104 16.34 -7.88 -5.10
N ASN A 105 15.49 -7.06 -5.74
CA ASN A 105 15.68 -5.61 -5.86
C ASN A 105 17.10 -5.25 -6.33
N ALA A 106 17.63 -6.03 -7.28
CA ALA A 106 19.00 -5.96 -7.76
C ALA A 106 19.15 -5.04 -8.98
N ASP A 107 20.21 -4.23 -8.95
CA ASP A 107 20.62 -3.37 -10.06
C ASP A 107 22.00 -3.80 -10.59
N PHE A 108 22.35 -3.36 -11.80
CA PHE A 108 23.62 -3.72 -12.46
C PHE A 108 24.64 -2.57 -12.44
N ASP A 109 24.71 -1.83 -11.34
CA ASP A 109 25.62 -0.67 -11.13
C ASP A 109 26.87 -1.01 -10.29
N GLY A 110 27.03 -2.27 -9.90
CA GLY A 110 28.15 -2.74 -9.07
C GLY A 110 27.75 -3.71 -7.96
N ASP A 111 26.45 -3.99 -7.82
CA ASP A 111 25.91 -4.92 -6.85
C ASP A 111 26.62 -6.28 -6.82
N GLN A 112 26.62 -6.87 -5.63
CA GLN A 112 27.24 -8.16 -5.37
C GLN A 112 26.21 -9.11 -4.74
N MET A 113 26.32 -10.38 -5.09
CA MET A 113 25.52 -11.45 -4.51
C MET A 113 26.46 -12.54 -3.97
N ALA A 114 26.06 -13.14 -2.86
CA ALA A 114 26.73 -14.29 -2.28
C ALA A 114 26.15 -15.58 -2.86
N VAL A 115 27.01 -16.59 -2.99
CA VAL A 115 26.64 -17.94 -3.44
C VAL A 115 26.85 -18.88 -2.26
N HIS A 116 25.84 -19.68 -1.93
CA HIS A 116 25.95 -20.73 -0.91
C HIS A 116 25.68 -22.10 -1.55
N LEU A 117 26.49 -23.09 -1.22
CA LEU A 117 26.36 -24.46 -1.71
C LEU A 117 25.69 -25.33 -0.64
N PRO A 118 24.45 -25.84 -0.86
CA PRO A 118 23.84 -26.81 0.04
C PRO A 118 24.60 -28.13 -0.02
N LEU A 119 25.12 -28.59 1.12
CA LEU A 119 25.96 -29.79 1.19
C LEU A 119 25.17 -31.06 1.48
N SER A 120 24.27 -31.05 2.47
CA SER A 120 23.46 -32.22 2.82
C SER A 120 22.40 -32.50 1.75
N PHE A 121 22.01 -33.77 1.63
CA PHE A 121 21.00 -34.17 0.65
C PHE A 121 19.63 -33.53 0.98
N GLU A 122 19.30 -33.45 2.27
CA GLU A 122 18.10 -32.80 2.78
C GLU A 122 18.06 -31.32 2.36
N ALA A 123 19.18 -30.59 2.47
CA ALA A 123 19.26 -29.20 2.03
C ALA A 123 19.16 -29.04 0.51
N GLN A 124 19.72 -29.97 -0.26
CA GLN A 124 19.60 -29.96 -1.73
C GLN A 124 18.15 -30.20 -2.18
N VAL A 125 17.45 -31.13 -1.55
CA VAL A 125 16.04 -31.42 -1.81
C VAL A 125 15.17 -30.22 -1.40
N GLU A 126 15.41 -29.64 -0.24
CA GLU A 126 14.70 -28.45 0.23
C GLU A 126 14.91 -27.26 -0.72
N ALA A 127 16.15 -27.02 -1.13
CA ALA A 127 16.48 -25.96 -2.09
C ALA A 127 15.75 -26.15 -3.42
N SER A 128 15.74 -27.38 -3.96
CA SER A 128 15.09 -27.70 -5.23
C SER A 128 13.56 -27.62 -5.15
N THR A 129 12.97 -28.07 -4.04
CA THR A 129 11.52 -28.20 -3.88
C THR A 129 10.86 -26.90 -3.42
N LEU A 130 11.53 -26.11 -2.57
CA LEU A 130 10.96 -24.91 -1.96
C LEU A 130 11.59 -23.62 -2.47
N MET A 131 12.91 -23.57 -2.65
CA MET A 131 13.64 -22.33 -2.88
C MET A 131 13.93 -22.02 -4.34
N LEU A 132 13.78 -23.00 -5.24
CA LEU A 132 14.00 -22.80 -6.68
C LEU A 132 13.19 -21.61 -7.19
N SER A 133 13.79 -20.78 -8.03
CA SER A 133 13.15 -19.55 -8.55
C SER A 133 11.78 -19.81 -9.20
N THR A 134 11.61 -20.96 -9.86
CA THR A 134 10.36 -21.38 -10.51
C THR A 134 9.23 -21.66 -9.52
N ASN A 135 9.54 -21.95 -8.24
CA ASN A 135 8.56 -22.14 -7.16
C ASN A 135 8.08 -20.81 -6.58
N ASN A 136 8.77 -19.71 -6.88
CA ASN A 136 8.64 -18.44 -6.17
C ASN A 136 8.30 -17.28 -7.13
N VAL A 137 7.27 -17.47 -7.95
CA VAL A 137 6.83 -16.50 -8.97
C VAL A 137 5.96 -15.39 -8.39
N PHE A 138 5.06 -15.74 -7.46
CA PHE A 138 4.06 -14.83 -6.90
C PHE A 138 4.50 -14.23 -5.56
N SER A 139 4.04 -13.00 -5.32
CA SER A 139 4.30 -12.27 -4.09
C SER A 139 3.58 -12.91 -2.91
N PRO A 140 4.29 -13.18 -1.79
CA PRO A 140 3.61 -13.55 -0.56
C PRO A 140 2.78 -12.39 0.04
N GLN A 141 3.02 -11.13 -0.37
CA GLN A 141 2.31 -9.95 0.14
C GLN A 141 0.89 -9.82 -0.41
N SER A 142 0.73 -10.08 -1.72
CA SER A 142 -0.49 -9.73 -2.48
C SER A 142 -0.95 -10.81 -3.46
N GLY A 143 -0.14 -11.83 -3.72
CA GLY A 143 -0.41 -12.83 -4.76
C GLY A 143 -0.18 -12.34 -6.20
N ASN A 144 0.27 -11.11 -6.38
CA ASN A 144 0.65 -10.59 -7.70
C ASN A 144 2.00 -11.19 -8.14
N PRO A 145 2.22 -11.42 -9.45
CA PRO A 145 3.51 -11.93 -9.94
C PRO A 145 4.64 -10.93 -9.65
N ILE A 146 5.65 -11.36 -8.88
CA ILE A 146 6.89 -10.60 -8.65
C ILE A 146 7.87 -10.85 -9.79
N ILE A 147 7.99 -12.12 -10.20
CA ILE A 147 8.79 -12.50 -11.36
C ILE A 147 7.98 -12.13 -12.60
N SER A 148 8.09 -10.87 -13.00
CA SER A 148 7.37 -10.29 -14.13
C SER A 148 8.34 -9.56 -15.05
N PRO A 149 8.06 -9.46 -16.36
CA PRO A 149 8.79 -8.60 -17.28
C PRO A 149 8.94 -7.19 -16.70
N HIS A 150 10.13 -6.60 -16.83
CA HIS A 150 10.42 -5.27 -16.31
C HIS A 150 11.24 -4.45 -17.31
N GLN A 151 11.13 -3.11 -17.23
CA GLN A 151 11.86 -2.16 -18.09
C GLN A 151 11.81 -2.52 -19.58
N ASP A 152 12.95 -2.83 -20.19
CA ASP A 152 13.13 -3.05 -21.62
C ASP A 152 12.22 -4.16 -22.18
N ILE A 153 11.94 -5.20 -21.38
CA ILE A 153 11.05 -6.29 -21.80
C ILE A 153 9.63 -5.77 -21.98
N ILE A 154 9.14 -4.95 -21.03
CA ILE A 154 7.83 -4.28 -21.13
C ILE A 154 7.83 -3.33 -22.32
N LEU A 155 8.90 -2.54 -22.49
CA LEU A 155 9.03 -1.59 -23.60
C LEU A 155 8.89 -2.29 -24.95
N GLY A 156 9.58 -3.43 -25.14
CA GLY A 156 9.51 -4.22 -26.36
C GLY A 156 8.14 -4.82 -26.61
N LEU A 157 7.49 -5.38 -25.57
CA LEU A 157 6.14 -5.94 -25.68
C LEU A 157 5.08 -4.86 -25.97
N PHE A 158 5.16 -3.73 -25.28
CA PHE A 158 4.28 -2.60 -25.51
C PHE A 158 4.48 -2.02 -26.91
N TYR A 159 5.73 -1.88 -27.36
CA TYR A 159 6.03 -1.48 -28.73
C TYR A 159 5.34 -2.42 -29.73
N LEU A 160 5.58 -3.73 -29.66
CA LEU A 160 4.96 -4.71 -30.56
C LEU A 160 3.43 -4.64 -30.58
N THR A 161 2.80 -4.34 -29.45
CA THR A 161 1.33 -4.33 -29.30
C THR A 161 0.67 -2.95 -29.45
N ALA A 162 1.48 -1.89 -29.58
CA ALA A 162 0.99 -0.54 -29.79
C ALA A 162 0.22 -0.42 -31.10
N ASP A 163 -0.85 0.37 -31.06
CA ASP A 163 -1.63 0.74 -32.23
C ASP A 163 -1.61 2.25 -32.35
N LYS A 164 -0.97 2.73 -33.42
CA LYS A 164 -0.89 4.15 -33.76
C LYS A 164 -1.47 4.45 -35.14
N GLY A 165 -2.08 3.45 -35.80
CA GLY A 165 -2.45 3.58 -37.20
C GLY A 165 -1.29 4.04 -38.09
N GLU A 166 -0.03 3.71 -37.73
CA GLU A 166 1.11 3.90 -38.61
C GLU A 166 0.85 3.03 -39.85
N GLY A 167 0.67 3.70 -40.99
CA GLY A 167 0.04 3.09 -42.16
C GLY A 167 -1.49 3.21 -42.14
N LEU A 168 -2.02 4.42 -41.94
CA LEU A 168 -3.36 4.77 -42.43
C LEU A 168 -3.41 4.32 -43.89
N ASN A 169 -4.17 3.26 -44.15
CA ASN A 169 -4.69 2.93 -45.47
C ASN A 169 -5.71 4.01 -45.85
N GLU A 170 -5.27 5.26 -45.98
CA GLU A 170 -6.02 6.29 -46.65
C GLU A 170 -6.10 5.91 -48.13
N TRP A 171 -7.31 6.05 -48.68
CA TRP A 171 -7.59 5.90 -50.09
C TRP A 171 -6.61 6.73 -50.91
N VAL A 172 -5.61 6.09 -51.49
CA VAL A 172 -4.91 6.64 -52.65
C VAL A 172 -5.37 5.80 -53.82
N GLU A 173 -6.08 6.42 -54.76
CA GLU A 173 -6.45 5.79 -56.02
C GLU A 173 -5.19 5.12 -56.63
N ASN A 174 -5.24 3.80 -56.84
CA ASN A 174 -4.24 2.93 -57.51
C ASN A 174 -3.30 2.02 -56.69
N ARG A 175 -3.60 1.66 -55.43
CA ARG A 175 -3.07 0.40 -54.84
C ARG A 175 -4.16 -0.40 -54.12
N PRO A 176 -4.59 -1.57 -54.63
CA PRO A 176 -5.54 -2.41 -53.94
C PRO A 176 -4.80 -3.41 -53.04
N MET A 177 -4.91 -3.27 -51.72
CA MET A 177 -5.18 -4.42 -50.88
C MET A 177 -5.66 -3.95 -49.52
N LYS A 178 -6.95 -4.18 -49.23
CA LYS A 178 -7.34 -4.40 -47.84
C LYS A 178 -6.55 -5.63 -47.41
N ALA A 179 -5.61 -5.48 -46.48
CA ALA A 179 -4.87 -6.59 -45.89
C ALA A 179 -5.82 -7.39 -44.99
N ILE A 180 -6.71 -8.13 -45.65
CA ILE A 180 -7.62 -9.11 -45.05
C ILE A 180 -6.93 -10.45 -45.20
N TYR A 181 -6.65 -11.10 -44.08
CA TYR A 181 -6.01 -12.40 -44.05
C TYR A 181 -7.00 -13.44 -43.53
N GLY A 182 -7.04 -14.61 -44.16
CA GLY A 182 -7.92 -15.71 -43.78
C GLY A 182 -7.53 -16.36 -42.46
N SER A 183 -6.24 -16.32 -42.11
CA SER A 183 -5.68 -16.90 -40.87
C SER A 183 -4.50 -16.08 -40.32
N LEU A 184 -4.12 -16.36 -39.08
CA LEU A 184 -2.91 -15.79 -38.45
C LEU A 184 -1.63 -16.22 -39.17
N GLU A 185 -1.60 -17.43 -39.74
CA GLU A 185 -0.43 -17.94 -40.50
C GLU A 185 -0.17 -17.11 -41.76
N GLU A 186 -1.23 -16.77 -42.51
CA GLU A 186 -1.13 -15.93 -43.71
C GLU A 186 -0.63 -14.53 -43.35
N LEU A 187 -1.10 -14.00 -42.22
CA LEU A 187 -0.64 -12.72 -41.68
C LEU A 187 0.85 -12.75 -41.32
N HIS A 188 1.32 -13.80 -40.64
CA HIS A 188 2.74 -13.98 -40.29
C HIS A 188 3.61 -14.11 -41.54
N LEU A 189 3.14 -14.80 -42.58
CA LEU A 189 3.85 -14.92 -43.85
C LEU A 189 3.99 -13.55 -44.54
N ALA A 190 2.91 -12.76 -44.59
CA ALA A 190 2.94 -11.41 -45.15
C ALA A 190 3.91 -10.48 -44.41
N TYR A 191 3.94 -10.56 -43.07
CA TYR A 191 4.90 -9.81 -42.25
C TYR A 191 6.34 -10.27 -42.49
N ALA A 192 6.60 -11.58 -42.57
CA ALA A 192 7.93 -12.13 -42.81
C ALA A 192 8.50 -11.71 -44.18
N HIS A 193 7.66 -11.57 -45.20
CA HIS A 193 8.05 -11.05 -46.52
C HIS A 193 8.14 -9.52 -46.58
N GLY A 194 7.82 -8.80 -45.51
CA GLY A 194 7.90 -7.34 -45.44
C GLY A 194 6.79 -6.62 -46.22
N HIS A 195 5.65 -7.26 -46.47
CA HIS A 195 4.50 -6.63 -47.14
C HIS A 195 3.70 -5.69 -46.22
N ILE A 196 3.81 -5.90 -44.91
CA ILE A 196 3.12 -5.14 -43.86
C ILE A 196 4.11 -4.81 -42.74
N GLU A 197 3.88 -3.70 -42.04
CA GLU A 197 4.72 -3.26 -40.92
C GLU A 197 4.12 -3.70 -39.58
N THR A 198 4.91 -3.60 -38.50
CA THR A 198 4.53 -4.12 -37.16
C THR A 198 3.21 -3.54 -36.63
N HIS A 199 2.95 -2.25 -36.89
CA HIS A 199 1.77 -1.52 -36.40
C HIS A 199 0.69 -1.33 -37.47
N SER A 200 0.84 -1.93 -38.66
CA SER A 200 -0.17 -1.84 -39.71
C SER A 200 -1.49 -2.45 -39.24
N GLN A 201 -2.59 -1.71 -39.38
CA GLN A 201 -3.92 -2.23 -39.05
C GLN A 201 -4.39 -3.20 -40.14
N VAL A 202 -4.68 -4.43 -39.73
CA VAL A 202 -5.08 -5.54 -40.60
C VAL A 202 -6.36 -6.18 -40.08
N ARG A 203 -7.13 -6.82 -40.96
CA ARG A 203 -8.28 -7.65 -40.55
C ARG A 203 -7.91 -9.10 -40.72
N VAL A 204 -8.05 -9.90 -39.67
CA VAL A 204 -7.70 -11.33 -39.71
C VAL A 204 -8.87 -12.20 -39.27
N GLY A 205 -9.07 -13.31 -39.97
CA GLY A 205 -10.03 -14.35 -39.58
C GLY A 205 -9.56 -15.14 -38.37
N LEU A 206 -10.48 -15.42 -37.44
CA LEU A 206 -10.28 -16.30 -36.29
C LEU A 206 -11.25 -17.49 -36.35
N PRO A 207 -10.83 -18.69 -35.91
CA PRO A 207 -11.68 -19.87 -35.90
C PRO A 207 -12.86 -19.73 -34.91
N ALA A 208 -13.90 -20.54 -35.11
CA ALA A 208 -15.01 -20.62 -34.16
C ALA A 208 -14.52 -21.12 -32.79
N GLY A 209 -15.03 -20.54 -31.71
CA GLY A 209 -14.61 -20.80 -30.33
C GLY A 209 -13.47 -19.92 -29.81
N SER A 210 -12.90 -19.04 -30.64
CA SER A 210 -11.87 -18.09 -30.18
C SER A 210 -12.43 -17.09 -29.17
N ARG A 211 -11.69 -16.86 -28.09
CA ARG A 211 -11.95 -15.84 -27.08
C ARG A 211 -11.05 -14.64 -27.32
N VAL A 212 -11.57 -13.42 -27.30
CA VAL A 212 -10.83 -12.19 -27.61
C VAL A 212 -11.09 -11.12 -26.55
N GLY A 213 -10.03 -10.51 -26.03
CA GLY A 213 -10.10 -9.31 -25.20
C GLY A 213 -9.76 -8.07 -26.02
N GLU A 214 -10.72 -7.17 -26.23
CA GLU A 214 -10.48 -5.90 -26.96
C GLU A 214 -9.97 -4.77 -26.07
N GLU A 215 -10.25 -4.81 -24.78
CA GLU A 215 -9.78 -3.80 -23.83
C GLU A 215 -9.38 -4.45 -22.50
N HIS A 216 -8.39 -3.87 -21.84
CA HIS A 216 -7.90 -4.38 -20.57
C HIS A 216 -8.99 -4.30 -19.49
N GLY A 217 -9.36 -5.46 -18.94
CA GLY A 217 -10.40 -5.56 -17.90
C GLY A 217 -11.83 -5.63 -18.43
N ALA A 218 -12.03 -5.62 -19.76
CA ALA A 218 -13.33 -5.88 -20.37
C ALA A 218 -13.65 -7.39 -20.41
N GLU A 219 -14.94 -7.72 -20.60
CA GLU A 219 -15.36 -9.11 -20.79
C GLU A 219 -14.80 -9.69 -22.09
N LEU A 220 -14.42 -10.95 -22.05
CA LEU A 220 -13.89 -11.67 -23.22
C LEU A 220 -15.03 -11.95 -24.22
N LEU A 221 -14.86 -11.47 -25.44
CA LEU A 221 -15.74 -11.80 -26.56
C LEU A 221 -15.48 -13.24 -27.00
N THR A 222 -16.51 -14.07 -27.07
CA THR A 222 -16.38 -15.44 -27.58
C THR A 222 -17.09 -15.55 -28.93
N PHE A 223 -16.36 -15.97 -29.96
CA PHE A 223 -16.90 -16.15 -31.29
C PHE A 223 -17.60 -17.51 -31.42
N GLU A 224 -18.93 -17.54 -31.52
CA GLU A 224 -19.69 -18.80 -31.72
C GLU A 224 -19.49 -19.39 -33.13
N SER A 225 -19.15 -18.56 -34.11
CA SER A 225 -18.82 -18.94 -35.49
C SER A 225 -17.53 -18.24 -35.92
N SER A 226 -16.91 -18.66 -37.03
CA SER A 226 -15.68 -18.01 -37.54
C SER A 226 -15.87 -16.50 -37.71
N GLY A 227 -15.11 -15.73 -36.94
CA GLY A 227 -15.19 -14.26 -36.88
C GLY A 227 -13.98 -13.60 -37.53
N SER A 228 -13.99 -12.28 -37.62
CA SER A 228 -12.80 -11.50 -38.00
C SER A 228 -12.59 -10.35 -37.05
N ILE A 229 -11.34 -10.08 -36.67
CA ILE A 229 -10.97 -8.96 -35.80
C ILE A 229 -10.06 -7.98 -36.53
N VAL A 230 -10.04 -6.73 -36.10
CA VAL A 230 -9.05 -5.73 -36.53
C VAL A 230 -7.91 -5.74 -35.52
N THR A 231 -6.70 -6.07 -35.97
CA THR A 231 -5.51 -6.23 -35.12
C THR A 231 -4.27 -5.71 -35.84
N THR A 232 -3.09 -5.90 -35.25
CA THR A 232 -1.78 -5.61 -35.86
C THR A 232 -0.93 -6.88 -35.95
N PRO A 233 0.04 -6.95 -36.89
CA PRO A 233 1.00 -8.06 -36.96
C PRO A 233 1.76 -8.26 -35.65
N GLY A 234 2.15 -7.17 -34.98
CA GLY A 234 2.84 -7.26 -33.70
C GLY A 234 1.99 -7.88 -32.58
N ARG A 235 0.68 -7.58 -32.51
CA ARG A 235 -0.26 -8.26 -31.59
C ARG A 235 -0.43 -9.73 -31.95
N ALA A 236 -0.55 -10.07 -33.24
CA ALA A 236 -0.64 -11.46 -33.69
C ALA A 236 0.58 -12.28 -33.26
N ILE A 237 1.80 -11.74 -33.46
CA ILE A 237 3.04 -12.38 -33.02
C ILE A 237 3.03 -12.62 -31.51
N VAL A 238 2.67 -11.63 -30.69
CA VAL A 238 2.64 -11.81 -29.24
C VAL A 238 1.64 -12.89 -28.82
N ASN A 239 0.49 -12.95 -29.48
CA ASN A 239 -0.54 -13.95 -29.19
C ASN A 239 -0.12 -15.38 -29.62
N ASP A 240 0.76 -15.52 -30.61
CA ASP A 240 1.30 -16.82 -31.05
C ASP A 240 2.22 -17.48 -30.00
N PHE A 241 2.86 -16.67 -29.15
CA PHE A 241 3.66 -17.16 -28.02
C PHE A 241 2.82 -17.49 -26.78
N LEU A 242 1.51 -17.29 -26.81
CA LEU A 242 0.64 -17.64 -25.68
C LEU A 242 0.35 -19.15 -25.68
N PRO A 243 0.28 -19.79 -24.49
CA PRO A 243 -0.11 -21.19 -24.39
C PRO A 243 -1.50 -21.47 -24.96
N GLU A 244 -1.70 -22.70 -25.45
CA GLU A 244 -3.01 -23.18 -25.89
C GLU A 244 -4.05 -23.01 -24.77
N GLY A 245 -5.21 -22.45 -25.13
CA GLY A 245 -6.29 -22.15 -24.19
C GLY A 245 -6.36 -20.69 -23.74
N MET A 246 -5.32 -19.87 -23.96
CA MET A 246 -5.38 -18.43 -23.69
C MET A 246 -6.27 -17.67 -24.68
N PRO A 247 -6.94 -16.57 -24.25
CA PRO A 247 -7.65 -15.69 -25.17
C PRO A 247 -6.67 -14.85 -26.01
N TYR A 248 -7.16 -14.34 -27.14
CA TYR A 248 -6.42 -13.39 -27.96
C TYR A 248 -6.54 -11.98 -27.37
N TYR A 249 -5.42 -11.39 -26.98
CA TYR A 249 -5.36 -10.04 -26.40
C TYR A 249 -5.12 -9.01 -27.51
N ASN A 250 -6.13 -8.18 -27.78
CA ASN A 250 -6.14 -7.20 -28.87
C ASN A 250 -6.04 -5.75 -28.37
N TYR A 251 -5.15 -5.48 -27.43
CA TYR A 251 -4.89 -4.14 -26.91
C TYR A 251 -3.39 -3.97 -26.58
N PRO A 252 -2.89 -2.72 -26.42
CA PRO A 252 -1.50 -2.49 -26.04
C PRO A 252 -1.19 -3.08 -24.66
N LEU A 253 -0.14 -3.91 -24.59
CA LEU A 253 0.28 -4.58 -23.36
C LEU A 253 1.19 -3.67 -22.54
N ASP A 254 0.59 -2.85 -21.68
CA ASP A 254 1.32 -2.12 -20.63
C ASP A 254 1.74 -3.05 -19.47
N LYS A 255 2.48 -2.51 -18.50
CA LYS A 255 2.92 -3.26 -17.31
C LYS A 255 1.78 -3.96 -16.57
N LYS A 256 0.60 -3.34 -16.46
CA LYS A 256 -0.54 -3.91 -15.72
C LYS A 256 -1.21 -5.02 -16.54
N ALA A 257 -1.38 -4.79 -17.84
CA ALA A 257 -1.87 -5.77 -18.78
C ALA A 257 -1.00 -7.03 -18.82
N ILE A 258 0.33 -6.89 -18.81
CA ILE A 258 1.26 -8.04 -18.77
C ILE A 258 1.11 -8.80 -17.45
N GLN A 259 0.97 -8.10 -16.32
CA GLN A 259 0.75 -8.75 -15.02
C GLN A 259 -0.57 -9.54 -15.00
N SER A 260 -1.65 -8.98 -15.55
CA SER A 260 -2.92 -9.70 -15.70
C SER A 260 -2.82 -10.88 -16.65
N LEU A 261 -2.10 -10.75 -17.76
CA LEU A 261 -1.88 -11.84 -18.72
C LEU A 261 -1.13 -13.03 -18.07
N ILE A 262 -0.16 -12.75 -17.19
CA ILE A 262 0.52 -13.79 -16.42
C ILE A 262 -0.45 -14.45 -15.42
N HIS A 263 -1.32 -13.67 -14.79
CA HIS A 263 -2.32 -14.19 -13.85
C HIS A 263 -3.37 -15.06 -14.56
N ASP A 264 -3.87 -14.61 -15.71
CA ASP A 264 -4.78 -15.37 -16.57
C ASP A 264 -4.14 -16.68 -17.05
N CYS A 265 -2.86 -16.67 -17.44
CA CYS A 265 -2.13 -17.87 -17.82
C CYS A 265 -2.05 -18.88 -16.67
N HIS A 266 -1.80 -18.39 -15.46
CA HIS A 266 -1.73 -19.24 -14.28
C HIS A 266 -3.09 -19.86 -13.95
N ASP A 267 -4.17 -19.09 -14.06
CA ASP A 267 -5.51 -19.55 -13.75
C ASP A 267 -6.07 -20.50 -14.83
N PHE A 268 -5.81 -20.25 -16.13
CA PHE A 268 -6.33 -21.08 -17.23
C PHE A 268 -5.45 -22.29 -17.58
N CYS A 269 -4.13 -22.11 -17.63
CA CYS A 269 -3.20 -23.12 -18.15
C CYS A 269 -2.30 -23.72 -17.06
N GLY A 270 -2.34 -23.16 -15.85
CA GLY A 270 -1.57 -23.63 -14.71
C GLY A 270 -0.09 -23.20 -14.73
N ARG A 271 0.63 -23.69 -13.73
CA ARG A 271 2.00 -23.26 -13.43
C ARG A 271 3.05 -23.60 -14.51
N PRO A 272 3.11 -24.82 -15.08
CA PRO A 272 4.13 -25.15 -16.09
C PRO A 272 4.05 -24.25 -17.33
N ALA A 273 2.84 -24.00 -17.82
CA ALA A 273 2.59 -23.10 -18.95
C ALA A 273 2.99 -21.66 -18.63
N THR A 274 2.72 -21.20 -17.40
CA THR A 274 3.11 -19.86 -16.94
C THR A 274 4.63 -19.67 -16.93
N LEU A 275 5.39 -20.68 -16.49
CA LEU A 275 6.86 -20.60 -16.47
C LEU A 275 7.44 -20.50 -17.88
N GLN A 276 6.91 -21.28 -18.81
CA GLN A 276 7.31 -21.22 -20.22
C GLN A 276 6.98 -19.85 -20.83
N LEU A 277 5.76 -19.35 -20.59
CA LEU A 277 5.33 -18.03 -21.02
C LEU A 277 6.25 -16.91 -20.50
N LEU A 278 6.70 -16.98 -19.25
CA LEU A 278 7.64 -15.97 -18.71
C LEU A 278 8.96 -15.93 -19.47
N ASP A 279 9.53 -17.09 -19.77
CA ASP A 279 10.77 -17.20 -20.57
C ASP A 279 10.55 -16.72 -22.02
N ASP A 280 9.39 -17.02 -22.61
CA ASP A 280 9.01 -16.59 -23.96
C ASP A 280 8.77 -15.09 -24.04
N LEU A 281 8.05 -14.49 -23.07
CA LEU A 281 7.84 -13.05 -22.96
C LEU A 281 9.16 -12.30 -22.78
N LYS A 282 10.10 -12.85 -22.00
CA LYS A 282 11.46 -12.31 -21.87
C LYS A 282 12.16 -12.29 -23.23
N ALA A 283 12.20 -13.42 -23.92
CA ALA A 283 12.86 -13.53 -25.21
C ALA A 283 12.23 -12.62 -26.27
N LEU A 284 10.90 -12.58 -26.33
CA LEU A 284 10.14 -11.75 -27.26
C LEU A 284 10.31 -10.27 -26.93
N GLY A 285 10.24 -9.88 -25.66
CA GLY A 285 10.40 -8.50 -25.22
C GLY A 285 11.78 -7.94 -25.55
N PHE A 286 12.88 -8.68 -25.31
CA PHE A 286 14.22 -8.22 -25.72
C PHE A 286 14.38 -8.12 -27.24
N LYS A 287 13.82 -9.05 -28.01
CA LYS A 287 13.81 -8.98 -29.47
C LYS A 287 12.98 -7.78 -29.95
N GLY A 288 11.81 -7.57 -29.38
CA GLY A 288 10.92 -6.44 -29.66
C GLY A 288 11.59 -5.10 -29.36
N ALA A 289 12.23 -4.98 -28.19
CA ALA A 289 13.00 -3.80 -27.80
C ALA A 289 14.15 -3.51 -28.77
N THR A 290 14.93 -4.53 -29.14
CA THR A 290 16.03 -4.39 -30.10
C THR A 290 15.51 -3.96 -31.49
N ARG A 291 14.43 -4.59 -31.97
CA ARG A 291 13.83 -4.28 -33.28
C ARG A 291 13.16 -2.91 -33.32
N SER A 292 12.67 -2.43 -32.19
CA SER A 292 12.01 -1.12 -32.10
C SER A 292 12.93 0.03 -32.47
N GLY A 293 14.25 -0.13 -32.27
CA GLY A 293 15.22 0.94 -32.50
C GLY A 293 14.93 2.20 -31.67
N LEU A 294 14.12 2.10 -30.60
CA LEU A 294 13.76 3.24 -29.76
C LEU A 294 15.02 3.85 -29.17
N SER A 295 15.14 5.16 -29.36
CA SER A 295 16.23 5.97 -28.83
C SER A 295 15.65 7.08 -27.95
N PHE A 296 16.51 7.83 -27.29
CA PHE A 296 16.10 8.97 -26.49
C PHE A 296 16.98 10.16 -26.85
N ALA A 297 16.40 11.13 -27.56
CA ALA A 297 17.08 12.33 -28.00
C ALA A 297 16.43 13.60 -27.43
N LYS A 298 17.14 14.72 -27.57
CA LYS A 298 16.63 16.05 -27.18
C LYS A 298 15.32 16.40 -27.91
N ASP A 299 15.22 16.02 -29.18
CA ASP A 299 14.08 16.37 -30.02
C ASP A 299 12.82 15.60 -29.64
N ASP A 300 12.95 14.41 -29.04
CA ASP A 300 11.82 13.61 -28.55
C ASP A 300 11.14 14.22 -27.32
N MET A 301 11.81 15.15 -26.62
CA MET A 301 11.29 15.82 -25.43
C MET A 301 10.44 17.04 -25.78
N LEU A 302 9.29 16.90 -26.44
CA LEU A 302 8.49 18.05 -26.93
C LEU A 302 8.03 19.00 -25.80
N VAL A 303 8.16 20.31 -26.03
CA VAL A 303 7.62 21.33 -25.12
C VAL A 303 6.28 21.82 -25.69
N PRO A 304 5.18 21.79 -24.94
CA PRO A 304 3.87 22.17 -25.45
C PRO A 304 3.84 23.64 -25.88
N GLU A 305 3.24 23.93 -27.04
CA GLU A 305 3.14 25.31 -27.52
C GLU A 305 2.27 26.16 -26.58
N ALA A 306 1.16 25.59 -26.10
CA ALA A 306 0.24 26.23 -25.17
C ALA A 306 0.83 26.47 -23.76
N LYS A 307 2.03 25.96 -23.46
CA LYS A 307 2.67 26.08 -22.14
C LYS A 307 2.75 27.54 -21.67
N TRP A 308 3.29 28.42 -22.52
CA TRP A 308 3.52 29.82 -22.14
C TRP A 308 2.21 30.58 -21.94
N ASP A 309 1.18 30.28 -22.74
CA ASP A 309 -0.15 30.85 -22.57
C ASP A 309 -0.78 30.46 -21.22
N ILE A 310 -0.63 29.19 -20.81
CA ILE A 310 -1.12 28.71 -19.51
C ILE A 310 -0.37 29.41 -18.36
N ILE A 311 0.95 29.53 -18.47
CA ILE A 311 1.80 30.19 -17.46
C ILE A 311 1.43 31.66 -17.34
N ASP A 312 1.28 32.38 -18.45
CA ASP A 312 0.94 33.81 -18.45
C ASP A 312 -0.48 34.07 -17.93
N ALA A 313 -1.44 33.21 -18.30
CA ALA A 313 -2.80 33.28 -17.76
C ALA A 313 -2.82 33.03 -16.24
N THR A 314 -1.99 32.10 -15.76
CA THR A 314 -1.85 31.80 -14.33
C THR A 314 -1.16 32.95 -13.60
N GLN A 315 -0.11 33.53 -14.18
CA GLN A 315 0.58 34.68 -13.61
C GLN A 315 -0.36 35.87 -13.39
N LYS A 316 -1.23 36.18 -14.37
CA LYS A 316 -2.25 37.22 -14.21
C LYS A 316 -3.20 36.96 -13.04
N LYS A 317 -3.57 35.69 -12.79
CA LYS A 317 -4.40 35.31 -11.64
C LYS A 317 -3.64 35.45 -10.32
N VAL A 318 -2.35 35.11 -10.31
CA VAL A 318 -1.45 35.30 -9.15
C VAL A 318 -1.29 36.78 -8.84
N ASP A 319 -1.06 37.63 -9.85
CA ASP A 319 -0.96 39.08 -9.71
C ASP A 319 -2.26 39.68 -9.17
N LYS A 320 -3.41 39.16 -9.63
CA LYS A 320 -4.72 39.55 -9.08
C LYS A 320 -4.82 39.16 -7.60
N ALA A 321 -4.47 37.94 -7.22
CA ALA A 321 -4.48 37.52 -5.82
C ALA A 321 -3.51 38.36 -4.95
N GLN A 322 -2.35 38.72 -5.51
CA GLN A 322 -1.40 39.63 -4.88
C GLN A 322 -2.02 41.01 -4.66
N SER A 323 -2.66 41.58 -5.68
CA SER A 323 -3.34 42.88 -5.58
C SER A 323 -4.53 42.88 -4.62
N GLU A 324 -5.26 41.76 -4.52
CA GLU A 324 -6.34 41.58 -3.54
C GLU A 324 -5.80 41.52 -2.11
N SER A 325 -4.62 40.90 -1.92
CA SER A 325 -3.92 40.91 -0.63
C SER A 325 -3.47 42.32 -0.28
N GLU A 326 -2.83 43.03 -1.22
CA GLU A 326 -2.36 44.42 -1.06
C GLU A 326 -3.50 45.43 -0.84
N ALA A 327 -4.69 45.16 -1.39
CA ALA A 327 -5.89 45.93 -1.12
C ALA A 327 -6.57 45.56 0.22
N GLY A 328 -6.03 44.60 0.96
CA GLY A 328 -6.57 44.14 2.25
C GLY A 328 -7.87 43.33 2.14
N LYS A 329 -8.17 42.74 0.96
CA LYS A 329 -9.37 41.90 0.76
C LYS A 329 -9.18 40.46 1.25
N ILE A 330 -7.95 39.94 1.17
CA ILE A 330 -7.60 38.59 1.61
C ILE A 330 -6.42 38.64 2.59
N THR A 331 -6.21 37.58 3.39
CA THR A 331 -5.06 37.45 4.28
C THR A 331 -3.86 36.87 3.54
N GLU A 332 -2.66 37.12 4.06
CA GLU A 332 -1.41 36.60 3.48
C GLU A 332 -1.38 35.06 3.43
N GLN A 333 -1.96 34.39 4.44
CA GLN A 333 -2.10 32.94 4.45
C GLN A 333 -3.05 32.44 3.35
N VAL A 334 -4.20 33.10 3.15
CA VAL A 334 -5.15 32.76 2.08
C VAL A 334 -4.54 33.03 0.71
N ARG A 335 -3.80 34.14 0.56
CA ARG A 335 -3.03 34.45 -0.65
C ARG A 335 -2.04 33.33 -0.95
N TYR A 336 -1.20 32.97 0.01
CA TYR A 336 -0.19 31.93 -0.13
C TYR A 336 -0.82 30.60 -0.61
N SER A 337 -1.85 30.10 0.07
CA SER A 337 -2.54 28.86 -0.33
C SER A 337 -3.14 28.95 -1.73
N ARG A 338 -3.81 30.07 -2.05
CA ARG A 338 -4.41 30.29 -3.37
C ARG A 338 -3.36 30.34 -4.49
N VAL A 339 -2.20 30.92 -4.24
CA VAL A 339 -1.08 30.95 -5.19
C VAL A 339 -0.56 29.53 -5.44
N LEU A 340 -0.43 28.69 -4.40
CA LEU A 340 -0.03 27.30 -4.57
C LEU A 340 -1.03 26.50 -5.41
N ASP A 341 -2.33 26.68 -5.19
CA ASP A 341 -3.38 26.01 -5.96
C ASP A 341 -3.39 26.44 -7.43
N LEU A 342 -3.21 27.73 -7.70
CA LEU A 342 -3.10 28.25 -9.06
C LEU A 342 -1.93 27.63 -9.83
N TRP A 343 -0.75 27.55 -9.20
CA TRP A 343 0.42 26.93 -9.82
C TRP A 343 0.30 25.41 -9.96
N THR A 344 -0.35 24.75 -9.01
CA THR A 344 -0.65 23.31 -9.08
C THR A 344 -1.58 23.02 -10.26
N THR A 345 -2.63 23.84 -10.44
CA THR A 345 -3.55 23.74 -11.58
C THR A 345 -2.84 23.97 -12.91
N ALA A 346 -2.00 25.00 -12.99
CA ALA A 346 -1.23 25.30 -14.20
C ALA A 346 -0.27 24.16 -14.56
N ARG A 347 0.40 23.59 -13.56
CA ARG A 347 1.26 22.41 -13.71
C ARG A 347 0.49 21.24 -14.30
N ASP A 348 -0.70 20.95 -13.81
CA ASP A 348 -1.51 19.81 -14.28
C ASP A 348 -2.02 20.05 -15.71
N GLN A 349 -2.48 21.26 -16.03
CA GLN A 349 -2.86 21.64 -17.39
C GLN A 349 -1.72 21.50 -18.40
N VAL A 350 -0.50 21.94 -18.05
CA VAL A 350 0.69 21.76 -18.90
C VAL A 350 1.02 20.28 -19.08
N SER A 351 0.76 19.44 -18.07
CA SER A 351 1.02 18.00 -18.12
C SER A 351 0.08 17.27 -19.05
N ASP A 352 -1.21 17.57 -18.96
CA ASP A 352 -2.24 16.96 -19.80
C ASP A 352 -2.00 17.31 -21.27
N GLU A 353 -1.65 18.57 -21.56
CA GLU A 353 -1.32 19.01 -22.91
C GLU A 353 -0.05 18.36 -23.44
N LEU A 354 0.99 18.24 -22.61
CA LEU A 354 2.22 17.53 -22.97
C LEU A 354 1.96 16.07 -23.34
N ILE A 355 1.17 15.34 -22.56
CA ILE A 355 0.84 13.94 -22.87
C ILE A 355 0.05 13.85 -24.17
N ARG A 356 -0.89 14.77 -24.38
CA ARG A 356 -1.70 14.84 -25.61
C ARG A 356 -0.82 15.03 -26.84
N GLU A 357 0.07 16.02 -26.83
CA GLU A 357 1.00 16.29 -27.93
C GLU A 357 1.96 15.12 -28.19
N LEU A 358 2.56 14.54 -27.14
CA LEU A 358 3.44 13.37 -27.29
C LEU A 358 2.70 12.14 -27.85
N LYS A 359 1.42 11.98 -27.54
CA LYS A 359 0.59 10.90 -28.07
C LYS A 359 0.22 11.13 -29.54
N GLU A 360 -0.07 12.36 -29.93
CA GLU A 360 -0.54 12.73 -31.27
C GLU A 360 0.58 13.17 -32.23
N GLU A 361 1.85 13.08 -31.80
CA GLU A 361 3.01 13.52 -32.58
C GLU A 361 3.04 12.90 -33.99
N ARG A 362 3.28 13.76 -34.97
CA ARG A 362 3.53 13.39 -36.37
C ARG A 362 4.86 13.97 -36.83
N ARG A 363 5.70 13.15 -37.46
CA ARG A 363 6.94 13.58 -38.13
C ARG A 363 6.81 13.31 -39.63
N ASP A 364 7.10 14.30 -40.45
CA ASP A 364 6.97 14.22 -41.93
C ASP A 364 5.60 13.73 -42.42
N GLY A 365 4.53 14.12 -41.71
CA GLY A 365 3.14 13.75 -42.04
C GLY A 365 2.74 12.33 -41.64
N ARG A 366 3.66 11.52 -41.09
CA ARG A 366 3.36 10.17 -40.58
C ARG A 366 3.17 10.20 -39.06
N PRO A 367 2.27 9.38 -38.49
CA PRO A 367 2.24 9.17 -37.05
C PRO A 367 3.63 8.74 -36.57
N TYR A 368 4.08 9.30 -35.46
CA TYR A 368 5.36 8.95 -34.85
C TYR A 368 5.11 8.41 -33.45
N LEU A 369 5.64 7.22 -33.18
CA LEU A 369 5.65 6.64 -31.85
C LEU A 369 6.78 7.24 -31.01
N ASN A 370 6.50 8.36 -30.34
CA ASN A 370 7.46 9.04 -29.48
C ASN A 370 8.02 8.11 -28.37
N PRO A 371 9.35 7.93 -28.28
CA PRO A 371 9.96 7.04 -27.29
C PRO A 371 9.66 7.43 -25.83
N VAL A 372 9.60 8.72 -25.50
CA VAL A 372 9.27 9.23 -24.16
C VAL A 372 7.85 8.85 -23.77
N TYR A 373 6.91 8.95 -24.72
CA TYR A 373 5.53 8.49 -24.54
C TYR A 373 5.48 6.98 -24.29
N VAL A 374 6.17 6.18 -25.11
CA VAL A 374 6.21 4.72 -24.96
C VAL A 374 6.76 4.33 -23.59
N MET A 375 7.87 4.91 -23.17
CA MET A 375 8.52 4.58 -21.89
C MET A 375 7.58 4.76 -20.70
N ALA A 376 6.84 5.86 -20.65
CA ALA A 376 5.93 6.12 -19.53
C ALA A 376 4.58 5.43 -19.65
N ASN A 377 3.96 5.43 -20.84
CA ASN A 377 2.63 4.83 -21.01
C ASN A 377 2.69 3.30 -20.93
N SER A 378 3.81 2.69 -21.34
CA SER A 378 4.04 1.25 -21.11
C SER A 378 4.25 0.91 -19.63
N GLY A 379 4.63 1.88 -18.80
CA GLY A 379 5.05 1.66 -17.42
C GLY A 379 6.42 0.99 -17.29
N ALA A 380 7.21 0.94 -18.37
CA ALA A 380 8.57 0.39 -18.38
C ALA A 380 9.52 1.22 -17.51
N ARG A 381 9.56 2.54 -17.75
CA ARG A 381 10.37 3.51 -17.01
C ARG A 381 9.86 4.93 -17.28
N GLY A 382 9.84 5.78 -16.26
CA GLY A 382 9.33 7.15 -16.43
C GLY A 382 7.89 7.28 -15.94
N GLY A 383 7.67 8.07 -14.89
CA GLY A 383 6.33 8.51 -14.50
C GLY A 383 5.88 9.73 -15.29
N VAL A 384 4.58 10.02 -15.31
CA VAL A 384 4.02 11.26 -15.86
C VAL A 384 4.70 12.49 -15.24
N ASP A 385 4.93 12.47 -13.93
CA ASP A 385 5.65 13.53 -13.21
C ASP A 385 7.08 13.72 -13.70
N GLN A 386 7.76 12.65 -14.14
CA GLN A 386 9.14 12.72 -14.63
C GLN A 386 9.18 13.31 -16.04
N ILE A 387 8.26 12.88 -16.93
CA ILE A 387 8.13 13.48 -18.27
C ILE A 387 7.79 14.97 -18.16
N ARG A 388 6.89 15.32 -17.25
CA ARG A 388 6.53 16.71 -16.98
C ARG A 388 7.76 17.55 -16.62
N GLN A 389 8.68 17.04 -15.80
CA GLN A 389 9.91 17.76 -15.46
C GLN A 389 10.87 17.88 -16.66
N LEU A 390 10.86 16.91 -17.58
CA LEU A 390 11.70 16.94 -18.78
C LEU A 390 11.26 18.03 -19.77
N SER A 391 9.96 18.09 -20.08
CA SER A 391 9.48 18.92 -21.19
C SER A 391 8.27 19.81 -20.89
N GLY A 392 7.60 19.64 -19.75
CA GLY A 392 6.50 20.50 -19.31
C GLY A 392 7.01 21.68 -18.48
N MET A 393 6.83 21.59 -17.17
CA MET A 393 7.41 22.50 -16.18
C MET A 393 7.73 21.73 -14.90
N ARG A 394 8.75 22.15 -14.15
CA ARG A 394 9.12 21.44 -12.92
C ARG A 394 8.16 21.71 -11.76
N GLY A 395 7.60 22.92 -11.66
CA GLY A 395 6.57 23.29 -10.69
C GLY A 395 7.10 23.72 -9.33
N LEU A 396 6.29 23.51 -8.29
CA LEU A 396 6.55 23.98 -6.91
C LEU A 396 7.52 23.05 -6.16
N MET A 397 8.45 23.63 -5.41
CA MET A 397 9.46 22.91 -4.63
C MET A 397 9.22 23.04 -3.12
N ALA A 398 9.59 22.03 -2.33
CA ALA A 398 9.57 22.11 -0.88
C ALA A 398 10.91 22.57 -0.29
N LYS A 399 10.84 23.44 0.74
CA LYS A 399 11.97 23.79 1.60
C LYS A 399 12.35 22.61 2.52
N PRO A 400 13.54 22.63 3.15
CA PRO A 400 13.89 21.62 4.14
C PRO A 400 12.94 21.57 5.34
N SER A 401 12.31 22.70 5.69
CA SER A 401 11.25 22.79 6.71
C SER A 401 9.97 22.03 6.36
N GLY A 402 9.73 21.73 5.07
CA GLY A 402 8.48 21.15 4.57
C GLY A 402 7.53 22.18 3.95
N GLU A 403 7.74 23.47 4.17
CA GLU A 403 6.97 24.53 3.50
C GLU A 403 7.23 24.56 1.99
N ILE A 404 6.20 24.86 1.21
CA ILE A 404 6.31 24.96 -0.24
C ILE A 404 6.81 26.36 -0.62
N ILE A 405 7.73 26.44 -1.58
CA ILE A 405 8.19 27.72 -2.14
C ILE A 405 7.12 28.19 -3.13
N GLU A 406 6.54 29.37 -2.88
CA GLU A 406 5.46 29.92 -3.71
C GLU A 406 5.89 30.28 -5.14
N THR A 407 7.20 30.51 -5.35
CA THR A 407 7.78 30.76 -6.66
C THR A 407 8.06 29.42 -7.36
N PRO A 408 7.30 29.05 -8.41
CA PRO A 408 7.52 27.80 -9.11
C PRO A 408 8.74 27.89 -10.03
N ILE A 409 9.27 26.72 -10.38
CA ILE A 409 10.22 26.58 -11.49
C ILE A 409 9.39 26.42 -12.78
N ARG A 410 9.41 27.45 -13.62
CA ARG A 410 8.64 27.51 -14.88
C ARG A 410 9.35 26.75 -16.00
N ALA A 411 10.68 26.73 -15.95
CA ALA A 411 11.50 25.99 -16.89
C ALA A 411 11.39 24.46 -16.70
N ASN A 412 11.80 23.74 -17.73
CA ASN A 412 11.99 22.29 -17.73
C ASN A 412 13.44 21.92 -18.04
N PHE A 413 13.78 20.62 -17.99
CA PHE A 413 15.17 20.19 -18.26
C PHE A 413 15.61 20.38 -19.71
N ARG A 414 14.70 20.33 -20.69
CA ARG A 414 15.03 20.60 -22.11
C ARG A 414 15.41 22.06 -22.35
N GLU A 415 14.73 23.00 -21.69
CA GLU A 415 14.99 24.44 -21.75
C GLU A 415 16.23 24.82 -20.94
N GLY A 416 16.51 24.09 -19.86
CA GLY A 416 17.55 24.40 -18.88
C GLY A 416 17.01 25.24 -17.73
N LEU A 417 17.68 25.16 -16.58
CA LEU A 417 17.26 25.87 -15.36
C LEU A 417 18.14 27.10 -15.13
N HIS A 418 17.53 28.22 -14.75
CA HIS A 418 18.28 29.37 -14.27
C HIS A 418 18.94 29.08 -12.91
N VAL A 419 19.98 29.84 -12.56
CA VAL A 419 20.77 29.60 -11.32
C VAL A 419 19.89 29.55 -10.07
N LEU A 420 18.92 30.46 -9.93
CA LEU A 420 18.01 30.50 -8.79
C LEU A 420 17.03 29.33 -8.78
N GLU A 421 16.50 28.92 -9.94
CA GLU A 421 15.61 27.76 -10.06
C GLU A 421 16.36 26.47 -9.71
N TYR A 422 17.58 26.32 -10.22
CA TYR A 422 18.46 25.20 -9.88
C TYR A 422 18.76 25.17 -8.38
N PHE A 423 19.17 26.30 -7.79
CA PHE A 423 19.45 26.40 -6.36
C PHE A 423 18.23 26.06 -5.49
N SER A 424 17.05 26.57 -5.83
CA SER A 424 15.80 26.22 -5.14
C SER A 424 15.53 24.71 -5.20
N SER A 425 15.75 24.08 -6.36
CA SER A 425 15.59 22.63 -6.52
C SER A 425 16.58 21.80 -5.68
N THR A 426 17.78 22.30 -5.42
CA THR A 426 18.79 21.55 -4.63
C THR A 426 18.35 21.26 -3.19
N HIS A 427 17.51 22.10 -2.59
CA HIS A 427 17.04 21.92 -1.22
C HIS A 427 16.20 20.63 -1.10
N GLY A 428 15.22 20.48 -1.99
CA GLY A 428 14.37 19.30 -2.03
C GLY A 428 15.15 18.03 -2.37
N ALA A 429 16.07 18.09 -3.33
CA ALA A 429 16.92 16.96 -3.72
C ALA A 429 17.85 16.51 -2.57
N ARG A 430 18.51 17.45 -1.88
CA ARG A 430 19.40 17.14 -0.76
C ARG A 430 18.64 16.54 0.42
N LYS A 431 17.46 17.09 0.75
CA LYS A 431 16.60 16.53 1.80
C LYS A 431 16.16 15.11 1.44
N GLY A 432 15.74 14.87 0.20
CA GLY A 432 15.35 13.53 -0.27
C GLY A 432 16.48 12.50 -0.13
N LEU A 433 17.71 12.87 -0.50
CA LEU A 433 18.90 12.02 -0.32
C LEU A 433 19.20 11.74 1.16
N ALA A 434 19.19 12.78 2.00
CA ALA A 434 19.47 12.63 3.43
C ALA A 434 18.40 11.79 4.14
N ASP A 435 17.12 12.03 3.84
CA ASP A 435 16.01 11.25 4.38
C ASP A 435 16.10 9.79 3.96
N THR A 436 16.49 9.51 2.72
CA THR A 436 16.67 8.13 2.24
C THR A 436 17.77 7.40 3.01
N ALA A 437 18.92 8.07 3.21
CA ALA A 437 20.04 7.49 3.96
C ALA A 437 19.69 7.21 5.43
N LEU A 438 18.95 8.11 6.08
CA LEU A 438 18.59 7.98 7.50
C LEU A 438 17.41 7.02 7.73
N LYS A 439 16.32 7.19 6.98
CA LYS A 439 15.06 6.46 7.20
C LYS A 439 15.13 4.99 6.77
N THR A 440 16.11 4.60 5.96
CA THR A 440 16.34 3.18 5.62
C THR A 440 16.63 2.35 6.87
N ALA A 441 17.39 2.90 7.82
CA ALA A 441 17.68 2.23 9.09
C ALA A 441 16.41 2.00 9.93
N ASP A 442 15.52 2.98 9.98
CA ASP A 442 14.26 2.90 10.73
C ASP A 442 13.35 1.78 10.21
N SER A 443 13.27 1.61 8.89
CA SER A 443 12.46 0.56 8.27
C SER A 443 13.02 -0.83 8.49
N GLY A 444 14.35 -0.98 8.38
CA GLY A 444 15.00 -2.25 8.71
C GLY A 444 14.79 -2.62 10.19
N TYR A 445 14.85 -1.62 11.07
CA TYR A 445 14.60 -1.81 12.49
C TYR A 445 13.13 -2.17 12.80
N LEU A 446 12.15 -1.54 12.12
CA LEU A 446 10.74 -1.95 12.21
C LEU A 446 10.54 -3.39 11.74
N THR A 447 11.12 -3.77 10.61
CA THR A 447 11.02 -5.15 10.06
C THR A 447 11.53 -6.17 11.07
N ARG A 448 12.67 -5.89 11.71
CA ARG A 448 13.22 -6.71 12.78
C ARG A 448 12.23 -6.85 13.95
N LYS A 449 11.67 -5.74 14.45
CA LYS A 449 10.67 -5.78 15.54
C LYS A 449 9.45 -6.62 15.19
N LEU A 450 8.93 -6.46 13.97
CA LEU A 450 7.78 -7.23 13.49
C LEU A 450 8.09 -8.72 13.46
N ALA A 451 9.29 -9.10 12.98
CA ALA A 451 9.74 -10.48 12.96
C ALA A 451 9.88 -11.06 14.38
N ASP A 452 10.46 -10.29 15.31
CA ASP A 452 10.64 -10.72 16.70
C ASP A 452 9.30 -10.96 17.43
N VAL A 453 8.27 -10.16 17.16
CA VAL A 453 6.91 -10.39 17.70
C VAL A 453 6.23 -11.61 17.05
N ALA A 454 6.39 -11.77 15.74
CA ALA A 454 5.58 -12.71 14.96
C ALA A 454 6.25 -14.07 14.71
N GLN A 455 7.54 -14.24 15.03
CA GLN A 455 8.30 -15.47 14.70
C GLN A 455 7.66 -16.78 15.19
N ASN A 456 6.94 -16.74 16.32
CA ASN A 456 6.30 -17.92 16.89
C ASN A 456 4.93 -18.24 16.26
N VAL A 457 4.49 -17.47 15.27
CA VAL A 457 3.23 -17.69 14.57
C VAL A 457 3.45 -18.62 13.38
N VAL A 458 3.21 -19.91 13.61
CA VAL A 458 3.29 -21.00 12.62
C VAL A 458 1.90 -21.62 12.43
N VAL A 459 1.61 -22.15 11.24
CA VAL A 459 0.37 -22.91 11.00
C VAL A 459 0.50 -24.29 11.63
N ASN A 460 -0.21 -24.54 12.73
CA ASN A 460 -0.01 -25.78 13.51
C ASN A 460 -1.03 -26.89 13.21
N PHE A 461 -2.24 -26.54 12.77
CA PHE A 461 -3.33 -27.49 12.52
C PHE A 461 -4.39 -26.89 11.57
N ASP A 462 -5.31 -27.70 11.07
CA ASP A 462 -6.28 -27.28 10.03
C ASP A 462 -7.32 -26.27 10.54
N ASP A 463 -8.06 -26.60 11.60
CA ASP A 463 -9.19 -25.81 12.07
C ASP A 463 -9.22 -25.67 13.61
N CYS A 464 -9.35 -24.44 14.11
CA CYS A 464 -9.54 -24.16 15.55
C CYS A 464 -10.99 -24.24 16.03
N GLY A 465 -11.96 -24.45 15.13
CA GLY A 465 -13.38 -24.58 15.47
C GLY A 465 -14.07 -23.28 15.91
N THR A 466 -13.39 -22.13 15.80
CA THR A 466 -13.95 -20.87 16.30
C THR A 466 -15.24 -20.48 15.57
N PRO A 467 -16.31 -20.10 16.31
CA PRO A 467 -17.53 -19.61 15.69
C PRO A 467 -17.40 -18.18 15.16
N SER A 468 -16.40 -17.45 15.62
CA SER A 468 -16.22 -16.02 15.35
C SER A 468 -15.64 -15.77 13.96
N GLY A 469 -16.06 -14.65 13.34
CA GLY A 469 -15.56 -14.21 12.05
C GLY A 469 -15.58 -12.69 11.96
N ILE A 470 -14.71 -12.13 11.13
CA ILE A 470 -14.66 -10.68 10.89
C ILE A 470 -15.47 -10.34 9.64
N ALA A 471 -16.19 -9.24 9.68
CA ALA A 471 -17.00 -8.80 8.56
C ALA A 471 -16.14 -7.94 7.62
N LYS A 472 -15.98 -8.36 6.36
CA LYS A 472 -15.23 -7.65 5.31
C LYS A 472 -16.19 -7.00 4.32
N GLU A 473 -15.83 -5.80 3.87
CA GLU A 473 -16.59 -4.98 2.92
C GLU A 473 -15.67 -4.37 1.85
N ALA A 474 -16.28 -3.81 0.80
CA ALA A 474 -15.55 -3.05 -0.21
C ALA A 474 -15.01 -1.75 0.40
N VAL A 475 -13.80 -1.36 0.02
CA VAL A 475 -13.13 -0.19 0.60
C VAL A 475 -13.23 1.00 -0.35
N TYR A 476 -13.82 2.07 0.16
CA TYR A 476 -13.97 3.35 -0.51
C TYR A 476 -13.07 4.40 0.14
N ASN A 477 -12.48 5.29 -0.66
CA ASN A 477 -11.89 6.53 -0.17
C ASN A 477 -12.61 7.70 -0.80
N GLY A 478 -13.45 8.36 0.01
CA GLY A 478 -14.48 9.25 -0.50
C GLY A 478 -15.38 8.51 -1.49
N GLU A 479 -15.36 8.95 -2.75
CA GLU A 479 -16.17 8.39 -3.83
C GLU A 479 -15.45 7.32 -4.66
N LYS A 480 -14.13 7.18 -4.50
CA LYS A 480 -13.32 6.27 -5.31
C LYS A 480 -13.30 4.88 -4.67
N LEU A 481 -13.78 3.88 -5.40
CA LEU A 481 -13.59 2.47 -5.03
C LEU A 481 -12.11 2.14 -5.13
N ILE A 482 -11.48 1.84 -3.99
CA ILE A 482 -10.07 1.42 -3.95
C ILE A 482 -9.97 -0.08 -4.13
N ARG A 483 -10.76 -0.84 -3.37
CA ARG A 483 -10.73 -2.32 -3.38
C ARG A 483 -12.16 -2.84 -3.43
N SER A 484 -12.44 -3.67 -4.43
CA SER A 484 -13.73 -4.34 -4.59
C SER A 484 -13.95 -5.38 -3.49
N LEU A 485 -15.19 -5.83 -3.29
CA LEU A 485 -15.45 -6.87 -2.29
C LEU A 485 -14.72 -8.16 -2.68
N SER A 486 -14.75 -8.52 -3.97
CA SER A 486 -14.08 -9.71 -4.50
C SER A 486 -12.58 -9.73 -4.18
N GLN A 487 -11.90 -8.60 -4.31
CA GLN A 487 -10.49 -8.48 -3.98
C GLN A 487 -10.23 -8.61 -2.47
N THR A 488 -11.12 -8.11 -1.61
CA THR A 488 -10.97 -8.16 -0.14
C THR A 488 -11.15 -9.57 0.42
N ILE A 489 -12.05 -10.36 -0.17
CA ILE A 489 -12.43 -11.68 0.36
C ILE A 489 -11.67 -12.84 -0.30
N ARG A 490 -10.99 -12.61 -1.43
CA ARG A 490 -10.16 -13.61 -2.12
C ARG A 490 -9.17 -14.25 -1.15
N GLY A 491 -9.11 -15.57 -1.16
CA GLY A 491 -8.14 -16.34 -0.37
C GLY A 491 -8.44 -16.39 1.12
N ARG A 492 -9.65 -15.97 1.52
CA ARG A 492 -10.18 -16.12 2.88
C ARG A 492 -11.13 -17.31 2.95
N VAL A 493 -11.39 -17.79 4.17
CA VAL A 493 -12.38 -18.86 4.40
C VAL A 493 -13.69 -18.25 4.84
N ALA A 494 -14.79 -18.64 4.18
CA ALA A 494 -16.12 -18.16 4.49
C ALA A 494 -16.59 -18.66 5.86
N ARG A 495 -17.28 -17.82 6.62
CA ARG A 495 -17.98 -18.21 7.85
C ARG A 495 -19.48 -18.41 7.63
N ASP A 496 -20.03 -17.75 6.63
CA ASP A 496 -21.44 -17.83 6.27
C ASP A 496 -21.62 -18.67 5.01
N THR A 497 -22.61 -19.56 5.03
CA THR A 497 -23.04 -20.27 3.81
C THR A 497 -23.86 -19.33 2.94
N ILE A 498 -23.41 -19.06 1.72
CA ILE A 498 -24.10 -18.16 0.78
C ILE A 498 -24.69 -18.97 -0.36
N ARG A 499 -25.98 -18.70 -0.62
CA ARG A 499 -26.71 -19.21 -1.77
C ARG A 499 -27.23 -18.04 -2.60
N ASP A 500 -27.28 -18.24 -3.91
CA ASP A 500 -28.01 -17.35 -4.80
C ASP A 500 -29.50 -17.37 -4.43
N ARG A 501 -30.08 -16.20 -4.18
CA ARG A 501 -31.50 -16.05 -3.80
C ARG A 501 -32.45 -16.39 -4.94
N ILE A 502 -32.00 -16.29 -6.19
CA ILE A 502 -32.82 -16.50 -7.38
C ILE A 502 -32.79 -17.96 -7.79
N THR A 503 -31.60 -18.56 -7.87
CA THR A 503 -31.43 -19.92 -8.40
C THR A 503 -31.31 -21.01 -7.32
N ASP A 504 -31.31 -20.63 -6.03
CA ASP A 504 -30.98 -21.49 -4.87
C ASP A 504 -29.64 -22.26 -5.04
N LYS A 505 -28.75 -21.78 -5.92
CA LYS A 505 -27.45 -22.39 -6.15
C LYS A 505 -26.53 -22.01 -5.01
N LEU A 506 -25.93 -23.01 -4.39
CA LEU A 506 -24.91 -22.83 -3.38
C LEU A 506 -23.64 -22.25 -4.01
N ILE A 507 -23.20 -21.10 -3.51
CA ILE A 507 -21.98 -20.41 -3.98
C ILE A 507 -20.79 -20.76 -3.10
N VAL A 508 -20.96 -20.67 -1.78
CA VAL A 508 -19.90 -21.02 -0.81
C VAL A 508 -20.51 -21.60 0.47
N LYS A 509 -19.88 -22.64 1.03
CA LYS A 509 -20.22 -23.22 2.34
C LYS A 509 -19.43 -22.57 3.47
N ASP A 510 -19.96 -22.65 4.69
CA ASP A 510 -19.15 -22.38 5.89
C ASP A 510 -17.90 -23.27 5.91
N GLY A 511 -16.75 -22.67 6.22
CA GLY A 511 -15.46 -23.35 6.26
C GLY A 511 -14.83 -23.58 4.88
N GLN A 512 -15.44 -23.12 3.78
CA GLN A 512 -14.89 -23.25 2.44
C GLN A 512 -13.99 -22.06 2.07
N LEU A 513 -12.88 -22.34 1.38
CA LEU A 513 -11.98 -21.33 0.81
C LEU A 513 -12.69 -20.55 -0.31
N ILE A 514 -12.61 -19.23 -0.26
CA ILE A 514 -13.16 -18.32 -1.27
C ILE A 514 -12.12 -18.16 -2.40
N THR A 515 -12.35 -18.87 -3.50
CA THR A 515 -11.55 -18.76 -4.73
C THR A 515 -11.91 -17.46 -5.50
N PRO A 516 -11.09 -17.00 -6.46
CA PRO A 516 -11.39 -15.82 -7.27
C PRO A 516 -12.76 -15.88 -7.98
N GLU A 517 -13.15 -17.05 -8.46
CA GLU A 517 -14.45 -17.28 -9.11
C GLU A 517 -15.61 -17.13 -8.12
N ILE A 518 -15.47 -17.73 -6.93
CA ILE A 518 -16.46 -17.61 -5.84
C ILE A 518 -16.56 -16.15 -5.39
N ALA A 519 -15.43 -15.44 -5.28
CA ALA A 519 -15.40 -14.04 -4.89
C ALA A 519 -16.14 -13.14 -5.89
N LYS A 520 -15.94 -13.35 -7.20
CA LYS A 520 -16.68 -12.66 -8.26
C LYS A 520 -18.18 -13.01 -8.24
N ALA A 521 -18.52 -14.27 -7.99
CA ALA A 521 -19.91 -14.70 -7.87
C ALA A 521 -20.62 -14.04 -6.67
N ILE A 522 -19.96 -13.94 -5.51
CA ILE A 522 -20.49 -13.27 -4.32
C ILE A 522 -20.74 -11.78 -4.60
N GLU A 523 -19.80 -11.12 -5.26
CA GLU A 523 -19.94 -9.71 -5.65
C GLU A 523 -21.07 -9.50 -6.68
N GLY A 524 -21.20 -10.40 -7.66
CA GLY A 524 -22.28 -10.40 -8.65
C GLY A 524 -23.68 -10.56 -8.05
N LEU A 525 -23.81 -11.19 -6.88
CA LEU A 525 -25.07 -11.27 -6.12
C LEU A 525 -25.42 -9.97 -5.38
N GLY A 526 -24.55 -8.96 -5.40
CA GLY A 526 -24.79 -7.66 -4.76
C GLY A 526 -24.60 -7.65 -3.25
N TYR A 527 -23.87 -8.60 -2.68
CA TYR A 527 -23.48 -8.55 -1.27
C TYR A 527 -22.52 -7.38 -1.04
N THR A 528 -22.78 -6.57 -0.02
CA THR A 528 -21.91 -5.46 0.39
C THR A 528 -20.90 -5.87 1.46
N LYS A 529 -21.25 -6.86 2.29
CA LYS A 529 -20.47 -7.34 3.42
C LYS A 529 -20.64 -8.84 3.62
N ILE A 530 -19.56 -9.53 4.00
CA ILE A 530 -19.55 -10.97 4.33
C ILE A 530 -18.66 -11.24 5.53
N ARG A 531 -19.01 -12.25 6.35
CA ARG A 531 -18.14 -12.72 7.44
C ARG A 531 -17.16 -13.78 6.94
N VAL A 532 -15.88 -13.54 7.23
CA VAL A 532 -14.76 -14.44 6.92
C VAL A 532 -13.98 -14.76 8.19
N ARG A 533 -13.27 -15.88 8.17
CA ARG A 533 -12.31 -16.20 9.23
C ARG A 533 -11.06 -15.33 9.11
N SER A 534 -10.41 -15.09 10.25
CA SER A 534 -9.23 -14.24 10.36
C SER A 534 -8.27 -14.74 11.45
N PRO A 535 -6.96 -14.47 11.31
CA PRO A 535 -5.99 -14.69 12.38
C PRO A 535 -6.33 -13.98 13.70
N LEU A 536 -7.03 -12.84 13.66
CA LEU A 536 -7.43 -12.07 14.84
C LEU A 536 -8.26 -12.89 15.85
N ASN A 537 -9.23 -13.65 15.31
CA ASN A 537 -10.19 -14.43 16.09
C ASN A 537 -9.79 -15.90 16.19
N CYS A 538 -8.53 -16.23 15.84
CA CYS A 538 -8.06 -17.60 15.91
C CYS A 538 -7.90 -18.04 17.37
N GLU A 539 -8.41 -19.23 17.67
CA GLU A 539 -8.37 -19.81 19.02
C GLU A 539 -7.22 -20.81 19.21
N ALA A 540 -6.33 -20.88 18.22
CA ALA A 540 -5.08 -21.62 18.34
C ALA A 540 -4.21 -21.04 19.46
N GLY A 541 -3.91 -21.85 20.49
CA GLY A 541 -3.11 -21.39 21.63
C GLY A 541 -1.69 -20.96 21.22
N ASN A 542 -1.03 -21.76 20.37
CA ASN A 542 0.23 -21.43 19.74
C ASN A 542 0.02 -21.40 18.22
N GLY A 543 0.46 -20.33 17.56
CA GLY A 543 0.36 -20.20 16.11
C GLY A 543 -1.02 -19.80 15.61
N VAL A 544 -1.37 -20.25 14.41
CA VAL A 544 -2.67 -20.02 13.77
C VAL A 544 -3.14 -21.32 13.11
N CYS A 545 -4.45 -21.51 12.95
CA CYS A 545 -4.96 -22.62 12.15
C CYS A 545 -5.02 -22.26 10.66
N ALA A 546 -4.95 -23.27 9.79
CA ALA A 546 -4.97 -23.09 8.34
C ALA A 546 -6.22 -22.31 7.89
N ARG A 547 -7.41 -22.66 8.43
CA ARG A 547 -8.68 -22.00 8.07
C ARG A 547 -8.81 -20.55 8.49
N CYS A 548 -8.17 -20.13 9.58
CA CYS A 548 -8.17 -18.72 9.97
C CYS A 548 -7.22 -17.88 9.11
N TYR A 549 -6.14 -18.46 8.60
CA TYR A 549 -5.20 -17.78 7.70
C TYR A 549 -5.69 -17.77 6.23
N GLY A 550 -6.25 -18.90 5.77
CA GLY A 550 -6.76 -19.10 4.43
C GLY A 550 -5.67 -19.52 3.43
N GLU A 551 -5.66 -18.87 2.28
CA GLU A 551 -4.76 -19.16 1.15
C GLU A 551 -3.34 -18.63 1.39
N ASP A 552 -2.33 -19.42 1.02
CA ASP A 552 -0.97 -18.93 0.75
C ASP A 552 -0.97 -18.20 -0.59
N LEU A 553 -0.85 -16.87 -0.51
CA LEU A 553 -0.88 -15.97 -1.66
C LEU A 553 0.23 -16.27 -2.68
N SER A 554 1.33 -16.89 -2.27
CA SER A 554 2.43 -17.23 -3.18
C SER A 554 2.18 -18.48 -4.02
N ARG A 555 1.31 -19.39 -3.55
CA ARG A 555 0.99 -20.67 -4.22
C ARG A 555 -0.42 -20.72 -4.79
N GLY A 556 -1.32 -19.86 -4.34
CA GLY A 556 -2.72 -19.87 -4.75
C GLY A 556 -3.52 -21.05 -4.16
N GLN A 557 -3.06 -21.62 -3.05
CA GLN A 557 -3.63 -22.80 -2.42
C GLN A 557 -3.81 -22.60 -0.92
N MET A 558 -4.61 -23.46 -0.29
CA MET A 558 -4.75 -23.47 1.16
C MET A 558 -3.39 -23.58 1.84
N VAL A 559 -3.17 -22.81 2.90
CA VAL A 559 -1.88 -22.80 3.59
C VAL A 559 -1.53 -24.17 4.17
N GLU A 560 -0.28 -24.58 3.99
CA GLU A 560 0.24 -25.84 4.52
C GLU A 560 0.59 -25.74 6.01
N GLN A 561 0.44 -26.86 6.73
CA GLN A 561 0.91 -26.96 8.11
C GLN A 561 2.44 -26.86 8.16
N GLY A 562 2.95 -26.17 9.18
CA GLY A 562 4.37 -25.84 9.33
C GLY A 562 4.77 -24.53 8.67
N LEU A 563 3.92 -23.84 7.89
CA LEU A 563 4.30 -22.56 7.29
C LEU A 563 4.48 -21.46 8.36
N ALA A 564 5.63 -20.80 8.37
CA ALA A 564 5.95 -19.69 9.27
C ALA A 564 5.30 -18.36 8.83
N VAL A 565 3.96 -18.30 8.91
CA VAL A 565 3.16 -17.15 8.46
C VAL A 565 3.48 -15.85 9.18
N GLY A 566 3.96 -15.91 10.43
CA GLY A 566 4.38 -14.72 11.17
C GLY A 566 5.60 -14.03 10.58
N ILE A 567 6.61 -14.79 10.16
CA ILE A 567 7.79 -14.24 9.46
C ILE A 567 7.39 -13.67 8.10
N ILE A 568 6.51 -14.39 7.37
CA ILE A 568 5.98 -13.92 6.09
C ILE A 568 5.23 -12.59 6.27
N ALA A 569 4.39 -12.48 7.30
CA ALA A 569 3.66 -11.25 7.61
C ALA A 569 4.61 -10.09 7.96
N ALA A 570 5.61 -10.34 8.79
CA ALA A 570 6.61 -9.33 9.16
C ALA A 570 7.39 -8.81 7.94
N GLN A 571 7.87 -9.71 7.07
CA GLN A 571 8.55 -9.33 5.82
C GLN A 571 7.61 -8.61 4.86
N SER A 572 6.35 -9.04 4.79
CA SER A 572 5.33 -8.48 3.90
C SER A 572 4.95 -7.05 4.25
N ILE A 573 5.14 -6.65 5.50
CA ILE A 573 4.93 -5.29 5.99
C ILE A 573 6.26 -4.51 5.95
N GLY A 574 7.36 -5.14 6.34
CA GLY A 574 8.66 -4.50 6.50
C GLY A 574 9.37 -4.12 5.19
N GLU A 575 9.33 -5.00 4.17
CA GLU A 575 9.97 -4.74 2.88
C GLU A 575 9.36 -3.51 2.19
N PRO A 576 8.03 -3.39 2.03
CA PRO A 576 7.46 -2.19 1.44
C PRO A 576 7.64 -0.96 2.33
N GLY A 577 7.80 -1.14 3.65
CA GLY A 577 8.16 -0.07 4.58
C GLY A 577 9.42 0.70 4.15
N THR A 578 10.41 0.01 3.57
CA THR A 578 11.61 0.66 3.02
C THR A 578 11.29 1.45 1.76
N GLN A 579 10.32 0.99 0.97
CA GLN A 579 9.85 1.72 -0.21
C GLN A 579 9.06 2.99 0.16
N LEU A 580 8.31 2.98 1.28
CA LEU A 580 7.60 4.16 1.79
C LEU A 580 8.56 5.31 2.11
N THR A 581 9.78 5.00 2.55
CA THR A 581 10.80 6.01 2.83
C THR A 581 11.54 6.43 1.56
N MET A 582 11.82 5.48 0.67
CA MET A 582 12.55 5.71 -0.59
C MET A 582 11.73 6.43 -1.69
N ARG A 583 10.40 6.24 -1.82
CA ARG A 583 9.61 6.90 -2.89
C ARG A 583 9.63 8.43 -2.83
N THR A 584 9.92 9.02 -1.68
CA THR A 584 10.21 10.46 -1.53
C THR A 584 11.34 10.93 -2.46
N PHE A 585 12.28 10.05 -2.82
CA PHE A 585 13.41 10.33 -3.71
C PHE A 585 12.96 10.62 -5.14
N HIS A 586 12.04 9.82 -5.71
CA HIS A 586 11.63 9.94 -7.11
C HIS A 586 10.79 11.19 -7.41
N ILE A 587 10.12 11.72 -6.38
CA ILE A 587 9.33 12.95 -6.48
C ILE A 587 10.25 14.19 -6.43
N GLY A 588 11.53 14.04 -6.04
CA GLY A 588 12.58 15.00 -6.35
C GLY A 588 12.36 16.41 -5.78
N GLY A 589 11.75 16.51 -4.60
CA GLY A 589 11.44 17.80 -3.96
C GLY A 589 10.25 18.55 -4.56
N THR A 590 9.58 18.01 -5.57
CA THR A 590 8.31 18.56 -6.07
C THR A 590 7.24 18.37 -5.01
N ALA A 591 6.50 19.43 -4.70
CA ALA A 591 5.40 19.37 -3.74
C ALA A 591 4.08 19.11 -4.47
N SER A 592 3.32 18.13 -3.99
CA SER A 592 1.93 17.91 -4.39
C SER A 592 1.03 18.52 -3.31
N HIS A 593 0.37 19.63 -3.64
CA HIS A 593 -0.73 20.16 -2.83
C HIS A 593 -2.01 19.45 -3.27
N GLU A 594 -2.72 18.79 -2.34
CA GLU A 594 -4.04 18.24 -2.65
C GLU A 594 -5.02 19.39 -2.88
N GLN A 595 -5.68 19.37 -4.03
CA GLN A 595 -6.64 20.41 -4.38
C GLN A 595 -7.80 20.36 -3.39
N ALA A 596 -8.03 21.47 -2.69
CA ALA A 596 -9.17 21.58 -1.83
C ALA A 596 -10.44 21.73 -2.69
N SER A 597 -11.40 20.81 -2.52
CA SER A 597 -12.69 20.93 -3.19
C SER A 597 -13.43 22.16 -2.66
N SER A 598 -13.88 23.01 -3.58
CA SER A 598 -14.69 24.19 -3.29
C SER A 598 -16.17 24.01 -3.66
N ALA A 599 -16.54 22.84 -4.19
CA ALA A 599 -17.89 22.59 -4.71
C ALA A 599 -18.26 21.10 -4.70
N GLN A 600 -19.50 20.79 -4.32
CA GLN A 600 -20.08 19.45 -4.43
C GLN A 600 -20.90 19.32 -5.72
N LYS A 601 -20.73 18.24 -6.48
CA LYS A 601 -21.48 17.98 -7.73
C LYS A 601 -22.32 16.71 -7.63
N ALA A 602 -23.45 16.68 -8.31
CA ALA A 602 -24.32 15.50 -8.35
C ALA A 602 -23.72 14.37 -9.19
N ASN A 603 -23.53 13.18 -8.62
CA ASN A 603 -22.99 12.02 -9.32
C ASN A 603 -24.02 11.33 -10.23
N ARG A 604 -25.31 11.48 -9.92
CA ARG A 604 -26.42 10.88 -10.65
C ARG A 604 -27.52 11.91 -10.90
N ALA A 605 -28.33 11.64 -11.92
CA ALA A 605 -29.54 12.42 -12.14
C ALA A 605 -30.63 11.99 -11.16
N GLY A 606 -31.36 12.94 -10.57
CA GLY A 606 -32.38 12.65 -9.58
C GLY A 606 -33.03 13.91 -9.02
N VAL A 607 -33.80 13.76 -7.96
CA VAL A 607 -34.43 14.88 -7.22
C VAL A 607 -33.66 15.09 -5.92
N VAL A 608 -33.23 16.32 -5.66
CA VAL A 608 -32.51 16.68 -4.42
C VAL A 608 -33.50 16.88 -3.28
N GLU A 609 -33.24 16.29 -2.13
CA GLU A 609 -33.99 16.46 -0.90
C GLU A 609 -33.07 16.86 0.25
N TYR A 610 -33.49 17.86 1.02
CA TYR A 610 -32.77 18.32 2.20
C TYR A 610 -33.08 17.42 3.39
N HIS A 611 -32.05 16.87 4.03
CA HIS A 611 -32.20 16.03 5.22
C HIS A 611 -31.42 16.65 6.37
N GLU A 612 -32.13 17.04 7.44
CA GLU A 612 -31.55 17.74 8.61
C GLU A 612 -30.76 19.03 8.27
N LEU A 613 -30.98 19.57 7.07
CA LEU A 613 -30.31 20.76 6.54
C LEU A 613 -31.13 22.02 6.83
N ARG A 614 -30.65 22.87 7.75
CA ARG A 614 -31.20 24.20 8.02
C ARG A 614 -30.54 25.22 7.12
N VAL A 615 -31.35 26.01 6.41
CA VAL A 615 -30.89 27.01 5.44
C VAL A 615 -31.53 28.36 5.73
N THR A 616 -30.81 29.44 5.43
CA THR A 616 -31.30 30.82 5.54
C THR A 616 -30.82 31.64 4.34
N GLU A 617 -31.45 32.79 4.10
CA GLU A 617 -30.97 33.78 3.13
C GLU A 617 -30.22 34.91 3.86
N ASN A 618 -28.93 35.08 3.55
CA ASN A 618 -28.09 36.15 4.10
C ASN A 618 -28.52 37.55 3.60
N GLN A 619 -27.86 38.62 4.04
CA GLN A 619 -28.16 39.98 3.55
C GLN A 619 -27.90 40.17 2.03
N SER A 620 -26.99 39.36 1.46
CA SER A 620 -26.63 39.38 0.04
C SER A 620 -27.62 38.61 -0.85
N GLY A 621 -28.65 37.96 -0.28
CA GLY A 621 -29.65 37.17 -1.00
C GLY A 621 -29.19 35.76 -1.37
N GLU A 622 -28.09 35.27 -0.78
CA GLU A 622 -27.57 33.93 -1.01
C GLU A 622 -28.16 32.95 -0.01
N THR A 623 -28.52 31.75 -0.49
CA THR A 623 -29.00 30.67 0.39
C THR A 623 -27.81 29.96 1.03
N VAL A 624 -27.66 30.11 2.34
CA VAL A 624 -26.51 29.60 3.11
C VAL A 624 -26.96 28.48 4.06
N ALA A 625 -26.16 27.42 4.14
CA ALA A 625 -26.37 26.33 5.08
C ALA A 625 -25.91 26.71 6.51
N LEU A 626 -26.82 26.61 7.48
CA LEU A 626 -26.55 26.87 8.90
C LEU A 626 -26.25 25.59 9.71
N SER A 627 -26.83 24.47 9.30
CA SER A 627 -26.70 23.19 10.02
C SER A 627 -25.37 22.49 9.76
N ARG A 628 -24.74 21.97 10.82
CA ARG A 628 -23.49 21.21 10.77
C ARG A 628 -23.62 19.78 10.23
N ASN A 629 -24.78 19.16 10.41
CA ASN A 629 -25.05 17.76 10.03
C ASN A 629 -26.09 17.65 8.91
N GLY A 630 -26.21 18.69 8.08
CA GLY A 630 -27.19 18.70 7.01
C GLY A 630 -26.71 17.96 5.78
N ASP A 631 -27.57 17.09 5.23
CA ASP A 631 -27.30 16.32 4.01
C ASP A 631 -28.18 16.78 2.85
N LEU A 632 -27.63 16.70 1.63
CA LEU A 632 -28.38 16.68 0.38
C LEU A 632 -28.49 15.24 -0.10
N ILE A 633 -29.71 14.73 -0.20
CA ILE A 633 -29.99 13.39 -0.67
C ILE A 633 -30.52 13.47 -2.10
N VAL A 634 -29.91 12.78 -3.04
CA VAL A 634 -30.44 12.64 -4.40
C VAL A 634 -31.28 11.37 -4.46
N LYS A 635 -32.57 11.51 -4.79
CA LYS A 635 -33.53 10.40 -4.91
C LYS A 635 -33.91 10.10 -6.37
N ASP A 636 -34.23 8.84 -6.64
CA ASP A 636 -34.85 8.35 -7.87
C ASP A 636 -36.32 8.85 -7.98
N SER A 637 -36.88 8.82 -9.18
CA SER A 637 -38.32 8.91 -9.49
C SER A 637 -39.23 8.03 -8.61
N LYS A 638 -38.71 6.94 -8.04
CA LYS A 638 -39.41 6.03 -7.11
C LYS A 638 -39.19 6.36 -5.62
N GLY A 639 -38.52 7.47 -5.28
CA GLY A 639 -38.28 7.90 -3.90
C GLY A 639 -37.17 7.15 -3.15
N ARG A 640 -36.39 6.30 -3.84
CA ARG A 640 -35.21 5.62 -3.26
C ARG A 640 -34.02 6.57 -3.21
N GLU A 641 -33.29 6.59 -2.10
CA GLU A 641 -32.03 7.32 -1.96
C GLU A 641 -30.97 6.73 -2.90
N LEU A 642 -30.42 7.54 -3.79
CA LEU A 642 -29.32 7.16 -4.69
C LEU A 642 -27.98 7.52 -4.07
N ASP A 643 -27.82 8.79 -3.71
CA ASP A 643 -26.57 9.35 -3.17
C ASP A 643 -26.90 10.33 -2.02
N ARG A 644 -26.01 10.46 -1.05
CA ARG A 644 -26.11 11.38 0.09
C ARG A 644 -24.83 12.20 0.18
N TYR A 645 -24.98 13.52 0.23
CA TYR A 645 -23.87 14.49 0.25
C TYR A 645 -23.96 15.35 1.51
N GLY A 646 -22.96 15.26 2.39
CA GLY A 646 -22.87 16.15 3.54
C GLY A 646 -22.57 17.58 3.10
N VAL A 647 -23.29 18.56 3.66
CA VAL A 647 -23.11 19.99 3.35
C VAL A 647 -22.34 20.67 4.49
N PRO A 648 -21.14 21.23 4.21
CA PRO A 648 -20.43 22.02 5.21
C PRO A 648 -21.21 23.28 5.62
N VAL A 649 -21.09 23.70 6.89
CA VAL A 649 -21.66 24.98 7.36
C VAL A 649 -21.07 26.13 6.54
N GLY A 650 -21.93 27.08 6.17
CA GLY A 650 -21.55 28.23 5.35
C GLY A 650 -21.40 27.95 3.88
N SER A 651 -21.72 26.73 3.43
CA SER A 651 -21.84 26.47 2.01
C SER A 651 -23.01 27.26 1.42
N GLN A 652 -22.77 27.88 0.29
CA GLN A 652 -23.79 28.47 -0.57
C GLN A 652 -24.48 27.35 -1.34
N LEU A 653 -25.80 27.23 -1.17
CA LEU A 653 -26.61 26.25 -1.88
C LEU A 653 -27.11 26.86 -3.19
N LEU A 654 -26.72 26.26 -4.32
CA LEU A 654 -27.11 26.71 -5.66
C LEU A 654 -28.43 26.10 -6.12
N ILE A 655 -28.89 25.05 -5.44
CA ILE A 655 -30.06 24.25 -5.82
C ILE A 655 -31.07 24.24 -4.69
N LYS A 656 -32.36 24.40 -5.01
CA LYS A 656 -33.46 24.37 -4.04
C LYS A 656 -33.91 22.94 -3.72
N ASN A 657 -34.46 22.74 -2.52
CA ASN A 657 -35.09 21.49 -2.12
C ASN A 657 -36.19 21.06 -3.12
N GLY A 658 -36.18 19.79 -3.53
CA GLY A 658 -37.11 19.23 -4.52
C GLY A 658 -36.74 19.47 -5.99
N ALA A 659 -35.59 20.09 -6.28
CA ALA A 659 -35.17 20.35 -7.65
C ALA A 659 -34.62 19.08 -8.35
N LYS A 660 -34.88 18.97 -9.66
CA LYS A 660 -34.29 17.92 -10.51
C LYS A 660 -32.89 18.31 -10.95
N VAL A 661 -31.93 17.42 -10.73
CA VAL A 661 -30.53 17.61 -11.10
C VAL A 661 -30.07 16.58 -12.12
N LYS A 662 -29.14 16.97 -12.99
CA LYS A 662 -28.43 16.05 -13.89
C LYS A 662 -27.07 15.70 -13.28
N LYS A 663 -26.48 14.60 -13.73
CA LYS A 663 -25.08 14.28 -13.41
C LYS A 663 -24.17 15.46 -13.75
N GLY A 664 -23.32 15.86 -12.82
CA GLY A 664 -22.38 16.98 -12.93
C GLY A 664 -22.91 18.35 -12.48
N THR A 665 -24.18 18.47 -12.09
CA THR A 665 -24.75 19.75 -11.60
C THR A 665 -24.12 20.11 -10.26
N VAL A 666 -23.68 21.36 -10.07
CA VAL A 666 -23.13 21.84 -8.80
C VAL A 666 -24.26 22.03 -7.78
N LEU A 667 -24.18 21.32 -6.66
CA LEU A 667 -25.16 21.31 -5.59
C LEU A 667 -24.93 22.47 -4.60
N CYS A 668 -23.69 22.61 -4.13
CA CYS A 668 -23.27 23.66 -3.21
C CYS A 668 -21.80 24.03 -3.41
N GLU A 669 -21.43 25.25 -3.00
CA GLU A 669 -20.08 25.81 -3.06
C GLU A 669 -19.67 26.40 -1.71
N TRP A 670 -18.38 26.38 -1.38
CA TRP A 670 -17.84 26.97 -0.16
C TRP A 670 -16.40 27.44 -0.35
N ASP A 671 -15.92 28.30 0.55
CA ASP A 671 -14.49 28.65 0.61
C ASP A 671 -13.70 27.48 1.21
N PRO A 672 -12.78 26.85 0.46
CA PRO A 672 -12.00 25.72 0.96
C PRO A 672 -10.95 26.10 2.01
N HIS A 673 -10.54 27.37 2.10
CA HIS A 673 -9.41 27.82 2.91
C HIS A 673 -9.82 28.53 4.20
N SER A 674 -11.09 28.90 4.32
CA SER A 674 -11.64 29.50 5.53
C SER A 674 -12.87 28.73 6.01
N LEU A 675 -13.06 28.73 7.32
CA LEU A 675 -14.27 28.21 7.94
C LEU A 675 -15.07 29.41 8.45
N PRO A 676 -16.21 29.72 7.82
CA PRO A 676 -17.04 30.84 8.20
C PRO A 676 -17.76 30.55 9.52
N LEU A 677 -17.75 31.50 10.45
CA LEU A 677 -18.59 31.50 11.65
C LEU A 677 -19.81 32.37 11.37
N LEU A 678 -20.99 31.77 11.34
CA LEU A 678 -22.21 32.45 10.90
C LEU A 678 -23.13 32.83 12.06
N ALA A 679 -23.98 33.83 11.83
CA ALA A 679 -25.12 34.14 12.68
C ALA A 679 -26.24 33.10 12.50
N GLU A 680 -26.70 32.47 13.59
CA GLU A 680 -27.89 31.59 13.54
C GLU A 680 -29.22 32.36 13.62
N HIS A 681 -29.20 33.57 14.19
CA HIS A 681 -30.39 34.38 14.44
C HIS A 681 -30.18 35.83 14.02
N ASP A 682 -31.28 36.50 13.66
CA ASP A 682 -31.30 37.94 13.44
C ASP A 682 -31.12 38.68 14.76
N GLY A 683 -30.26 39.70 14.79
CA GLY A 683 -30.01 40.43 16.03
C GLY A 683 -28.90 41.45 15.96
N LYS A 684 -28.39 41.81 17.13
CA LYS A 684 -27.24 42.68 17.31
C LYS A 684 -26.08 41.85 17.87
N ALA A 685 -24.94 41.88 17.20
CA ALA A 685 -23.73 41.20 17.68
C ALA A 685 -23.10 42.00 18.82
N ARG A 686 -22.76 41.35 19.94
CA ARG A 686 -22.05 41.95 21.06
C ARG A 686 -20.84 41.09 21.45
N PHE A 687 -19.69 41.72 21.61
CA PHE A 687 -18.47 41.03 22.04
C PHE A 687 -18.45 40.79 23.55
N GLU A 688 -18.09 39.58 23.96
CA GLU A 688 -17.88 39.18 25.35
C GLU A 688 -16.45 38.62 25.48
N ASP A 689 -15.70 39.12 26.46
CA ASP A 689 -14.28 38.79 26.69
C ASP A 689 -13.35 38.93 25.47
N VAL A 690 -13.74 39.73 24.46
CA VAL A 690 -12.88 40.13 23.33
C VAL A 690 -12.18 41.44 23.70
N VAL A 691 -10.98 41.34 24.25
CA VAL A 691 -10.19 42.46 24.79
C VAL A 691 -8.85 42.54 24.05
N GLU A 692 -8.60 43.70 23.47
CA GLU A 692 -7.36 44.02 22.77
C GLU A 692 -6.13 43.84 23.69
N GLY A 693 -5.11 43.12 23.23
CA GLY A 693 -3.89 42.79 23.96
C GLY A 693 -3.98 41.58 24.90
N LYS A 694 -5.19 41.06 25.19
CA LYS A 694 -5.39 39.87 26.06
C LYS A 694 -5.97 38.66 25.33
N THR A 695 -7.08 38.85 24.62
CA THR A 695 -7.81 37.78 23.90
C THR A 695 -7.97 38.11 22.42
N MET A 696 -7.69 39.36 22.03
CA MET A 696 -7.66 39.82 20.65
C MET A 696 -6.39 40.63 20.44
N THR A 697 -5.74 40.45 19.29
CA THR A 697 -4.71 41.36 18.81
C THR A 697 -5.20 42.04 17.54
N VAL A 698 -4.86 43.31 17.36
CA VAL A 698 -5.12 44.01 16.10
C VAL A 698 -3.84 43.91 15.29
N GLU A 699 -3.81 42.99 14.32
CA GLU A 699 -2.72 42.91 13.37
C GLU A 699 -2.89 44.07 12.38
N LEU A 700 -1.89 44.96 12.38
CA LEU A 700 -1.74 45.92 11.29
C LEU A 700 -1.00 45.19 10.18
N ASP A 701 -1.67 45.01 9.05
CA ASP A 701 -0.99 44.51 7.87
C ASP A 701 -0.06 45.62 7.37
N GLU A 702 1.26 45.43 7.57
CA GLU A 702 2.32 46.43 7.35
C GLU A 702 2.32 46.99 5.92
N LYS A 703 1.73 46.26 4.95
CA LYS A 703 1.66 46.67 3.54
C LYS A 703 0.39 47.43 3.19
N THR A 704 -0.74 47.10 3.82
CA THR A 704 -2.06 47.62 3.41
C THR A 704 -2.61 48.68 4.37
N GLY A 705 -2.08 48.74 5.59
CA GLY A 705 -2.56 49.61 6.66
C GLY A 705 -3.94 49.21 7.19
N VAL A 706 -4.52 48.10 6.72
CA VAL A 706 -5.80 47.58 7.19
C VAL A 706 -5.58 46.91 8.55
N LYS A 707 -6.36 47.36 9.54
CA LYS A 707 -6.40 46.76 10.87
C LYS A 707 -7.33 45.56 10.85
N ARG A 708 -6.80 44.36 11.10
CA ARG A 708 -7.60 43.15 11.28
C ARG A 708 -7.56 42.70 12.73
N ALA A 709 -8.73 42.49 13.30
CA ALA A 709 -8.88 41.98 14.65
C ALA A 709 -8.78 40.45 14.61
N LYS A 710 -7.74 39.89 15.22
CA LYS A 710 -7.47 38.45 15.29
C LYS A 710 -7.53 37.98 16.73
N ILE A 711 -8.21 36.87 16.95
CA ILE A 711 -8.31 36.24 18.27
C ILE A 711 -7.01 35.51 18.60
N ILE A 712 -6.46 35.79 19.79
CA ILE A 712 -5.21 35.20 20.29
C ILE A 712 -5.49 34.29 21.50
N GLU A 713 -4.60 33.33 21.73
CA GLU A 713 -4.68 32.44 22.88
C GLU A 713 -4.59 33.26 24.18
N SER A 714 -5.64 33.23 24.99
CA SER A 714 -5.64 33.91 26.28
C SER A 714 -5.12 32.99 27.39
N ARG A 715 -4.11 33.45 28.14
CA ARG A 715 -3.69 32.80 29.38
C ARG A 715 -4.47 33.39 30.56
N GLY A 716 -5.63 32.82 30.89
CA GLY A 716 -6.49 33.29 31.99
C GLY A 716 -7.95 32.82 31.88
N ASP A 717 -8.85 33.49 32.60
CA ASP A 717 -10.30 33.17 32.66
C ASP A 717 -11.14 33.90 31.57
N LEU A 718 -10.52 34.67 30.69
CA LEU A 718 -11.22 35.41 29.62
C LEU A 718 -11.49 34.48 28.43
N HIS A 719 -12.70 34.52 27.87
CA HIS A 719 -13.10 33.62 26.78
C HIS A 719 -13.76 34.38 25.64
N PRO A 720 -13.05 34.72 24.55
CA PRO A 720 -13.62 35.52 23.48
C PRO A 720 -14.85 34.84 22.85
N GLN A 721 -16.02 35.47 22.97
CA GLN A 721 -17.29 35.00 22.39
C GLN A 721 -18.09 36.17 21.82
N LEU A 722 -19.06 35.80 21.00
CA LEU A 722 -19.99 36.70 20.34
C LEU A 722 -21.41 36.36 20.79
N LEU A 723 -22.08 37.33 21.37
CA LEU A 723 -23.47 37.27 21.80
C LEU A 723 -24.36 37.83 20.69
N ILE A 724 -25.42 37.11 20.32
CA ILE A 724 -26.45 37.63 19.41
C ILE A 724 -27.63 38.09 20.26
N GLU A 725 -27.84 39.39 20.37
CA GLU A 725 -28.94 40.00 21.13
C GLU A 725 -30.18 40.22 20.25
N GLY A 726 -31.36 39.80 20.72
CA GLY A 726 -32.64 40.05 20.08
C GLY A 726 -33.14 41.49 20.25
N LYS A 727 -34.31 41.81 19.68
CA LYS A 727 -34.90 43.17 19.75
C LYS A 727 -35.21 43.65 21.17
N GLY A 728 -35.28 42.75 22.15
CA GLY A 728 -35.53 43.03 23.57
C GLY A 728 -34.28 43.05 24.46
N GLY A 729 -33.06 42.88 23.92
CA GLY A 729 -31.83 42.79 24.73
C GLY A 729 -31.58 41.42 25.37
N GLU A 730 -32.40 40.43 25.04
CA GLU A 730 -32.19 39.02 25.39
C GLU A 730 -31.10 38.39 24.50
N VAL A 731 -30.20 37.59 25.10
CA VAL A 731 -29.19 36.85 24.34
C VAL A 731 -29.84 35.62 23.71
N LEU A 732 -29.91 35.61 22.38
CA LEU A 732 -30.49 34.52 21.59
C LEU A 732 -29.51 33.37 21.38
N HIS A 733 -28.22 33.67 21.19
CA HIS A 733 -27.21 32.66 20.87
C HIS A 733 -25.79 33.11 21.23
N TYR A 734 -24.93 32.15 21.58
CA TYR A 734 -23.51 32.35 21.91
C TYR A 734 -22.63 31.71 20.83
N VAL A 735 -21.77 32.49 20.21
CA VAL A 735 -20.80 32.03 19.20
C VAL A 735 -19.40 32.12 19.80
N THR A 736 -18.80 30.97 20.13
CA THR A 736 -17.42 30.93 20.60
C THR A 736 -16.46 31.27 19.47
N LEU A 737 -15.50 32.16 19.72
CA LEU A 737 -14.48 32.52 18.75
C LEU A 737 -13.22 31.65 18.96
N PRO A 738 -12.84 30.82 17.98
CA PRO A 738 -11.63 30.01 18.07
C PRO A 738 -10.37 30.88 17.94
N GLU A 739 -9.25 30.34 18.43
CA GLU A 739 -7.93 30.95 18.26
C GLU A 739 -7.62 31.14 16.76
N ASN A 740 -6.97 32.25 16.41
CA ASN A 740 -6.62 32.65 15.05
C ASN A 740 -7.82 33.00 14.15
N ALA A 741 -9.04 33.08 14.68
CA ALA A 741 -10.16 33.64 13.94
C ALA A 741 -10.00 35.16 13.73
N TYR A 742 -10.30 35.62 12.52
CA TYR A 742 -10.40 37.03 12.18
C TYR A 742 -11.85 37.48 12.29
N LEU A 743 -12.08 38.57 13.02
CA LEU A 743 -13.41 39.18 13.16
C LEU A 743 -13.74 40.00 11.91
N GLU A 744 -14.91 39.76 11.32
CA GLU A 744 -15.40 40.50 10.13
C GLU A 744 -16.41 41.59 10.50
N ILE A 745 -16.94 41.56 11.73
CA ILE A 745 -17.96 42.50 12.22
C ILE A 745 -17.41 43.38 13.34
N LYS A 746 -18.11 44.49 13.60
CA LYS A 746 -17.84 45.38 14.74
C LYS A 746 -18.80 45.08 15.90
N ASP A 747 -18.34 45.39 17.11
CA ASP A 747 -19.18 45.31 18.30
C ASP A 747 -20.43 46.20 18.15
N GLY A 748 -21.59 45.62 18.40
CA GLY A 748 -22.89 46.26 18.26
C GLY A 748 -23.47 46.33 16.84
N GLN A 749 -22.88 45.66 15.85
CA GLN A 749 -23.40 45.62 14.47
C GLN A 749 -24.70 44.81 14.37
N LYS A 750 -25.65 45.30 13.55
CA LYS A 750 -26.86 44.53 13.21
C LYS A 750 -26.51 43.42 12.21
N ILE A 751 -26.94 42.21 12.51
CA ILE A 751 -26.66 41.00 11.75
C ILE A 751 -27.97 40.26 11.43
N LYS A 752 -28.00 39.58 10.29
CA LYS A 752 -29.07 38.69 9.85
C LYS A 752 -28.57 37.25 9.95
N ALA A 753 -29.48 36.29 10.16
CA ALA A 753 -29.15 34.89 10.12
C ALA A 753 -28.49 34.51 8.78
N GLY A 754 -27.32 33.87 8.84
CA GLY A 754 -26.49 33.53 7.69
C GLY A 754 -25.38 34.53 7.37
N ASP A 755 -25.34 35.70 8.04
CA ASP A 755 -24.22 36.62 7.89
C ASP A 755 -22.96 36.07 8.57
N GLU A 756 -21.82 36.36 7.98
CA GLU A 756 -20.52 35.93 8.47
C GLU A 756 -20.01 36.85 9.57
N LEU A 757 -19.80 36.29 10.75
CA LEU A 757 -19.35 37.00 11.96
C LEU A 757 -17.83 37.04 12.06
N ALA A 758 -17.19 35.92 11.72
CA ALA A 758 -15.74 35.75 11.79
C ALA A 758 -15.28 34.64 10.84
N LYS A 759 -14.02 34.72 10.41
CA LYS A 759 -13.36 33.70 9.60
C LYS A 759 -12.26 33.03 10.38
N SER A 760 -12.36 31.72 10.58
CA SER A 760 -11.19 30.96 11.00
C SER A 760 -10.47 30.47 9.74
N PRO A 761 -9.18 30.77 9.54
CA PRO A 761 -8.44 30.07 8.49
C PRO A 761 -8.52 28.58 8.81
N ARG A 762 -9.01 27.77 7.86
CA ARG A 762 -8.80 26.33 7.98
C ARG A 762 -7.30 26.18 8.03
N LYS A 763 -6.76 25.49 9.04
CA LYS A 763 -5.40 24.98 8.94
C LYS A 763 -5.39 24.22 7.62
N ALA A 764 -4.74 24.78 6.59
CA ALA A 764 -4.57 24.15 5.30
C ALA A 764 -4.12 22.75 5.65
N GLY A 765 -4.98 21.76 5.37
CA GLY A 765 -4.92 20.46 6.02
C GLY A 765 -3.47 20.05 6.04
N THR A 766 -2.83 20.16 7.20
CA THR A 766 -1.40 19.88 7.33
C THR A 766 -1.31 18.50 6.75
N THR A 767 -0.68 18.37 5.57
CA THR A 767 -0.77 17.23 4.64
C THR A 767 -1.26 16.03 5.42
N ALA A 768 -2.56 15.71 5.34
CA ALA A 768 -3.29 14.97 6.37
C ALA A 768 -2.36 13.94 6.99
N ASP A 769 -2.20 13.90 8.33
CA ASP A 769 -1.16 13.14 9.08
C ASP A 769 -1.04 11.65 8.68
N ILE A 770 -1.96 11.19 7.83
CA ILE A 770 -1.86 10.07 6.89
C ILE A 770 -0.56 10.07 6.03
N THR A 771 0.07 11.23 5.74
CA THR A 771 1.39 11.31 5.05
C THR A 771 2.58 11.08 5.97
N GLY A 772 2.35 10.81 7.26
CA GLY A 772 3.40 10.52 8.24
C GLY A 772 4.25 9.30 7.89
N GLY A 773 3.93 8.56 6.83
CA GLY A 773 4.74 7.49 6.26
C GLY A 773 5.06 6.42 7.30
N LEU A 774 6.32 5.98 7.32
CA LEU A 774 6.79 4.97 8.26
C LEU A 774 6.65 5.36 9.75
N PRO A 775 6.93 6.60 10.19
CA PRO A 775 6.65 7.04 11.56
C PRO A 775 5.23 6.77 12.05
N ARG A 776 4.21 7.02 11.21
CA ARG A 776 2.81 6.77 11.57
C ARG A 776 2.53 5.28 11.75
N VAL A 777 3.04 4.44 10.85
CA VAL A 777 2.96 2.98 10.96
C VAL A 777 3.62 2.50 12.25
N THR A 778 4.79 3.05 12.59
CA THR A 778 5.51 2.72 13.82
C THR A 778 4.73 3.14 15.07
N GLU A 779 4.12 4.32 15.07
CA GLU A 779 3.27 4.79 16.17
C GLU A 779 2.10 3.84 16.43
N LEU A 780 1.43 3.37 15.37
CA LEU A 780 0.30 2.44 15.44
C LEU A 780 0.73 1.06 15.97
N PHE A 781 1.82 0.49 15.46
CA PHE A 781 2.34 -0.80 15.95
C PHE A 781 2.92 -0.74 17.37
N GLU A 782 3.40 0.42 17.81
CA GLU A 782 3.80 0.63 19.20
C GLU A 782 2.62 0.97 20.11
N ALA A 783 1.39 1.01 19.58
CA ALA A 783 0.16 1.39 20.29
C ALA A 783 0.31 2.71 21.08
N ARG A 784 1.10 3.66 20.56
CA ARG A 784 1.36 4.92 21.26
C ARG A 784 0.13 5.80 21.24
N THR A 785 -0.03 6.60 22.29
CA THR A 785 -1.02 7.68 22.27
C THR A 785 -0.55 8.74 21.27
N PRO A 786 -1.41 9.17 20.34
CA PRO A 786 -1.05 10.21 19.38
C PRO A 786 -0.62 11.50 20.05
N LYS A 787 0.24 12.28 19.38
CA LYS A 787 0.67 13.60 19.87
C LYS A 787 -0.51 14.55 20.05
N ASP A 788 -1.50 14.45 19.17
CA ASP A 788 -2.74 15.21 19.24
C ASP A 788 -3.97 14.27 19.29
N PRO A 789 -4.31 13.73 20.48
CA PRO A 789 -5.32 12.68 20.62
C PRO A 789 -6.75 13.25 20.62
N ALA A 790 -7.65 12.64 19.84
CA ALA A 790 -9.08 12.90 19.98
C ALA A 790 -9.60 12.36 21.32
N ILE A 791 -10.55 13.08 21.90
CA ILE A 791 -11.28 12.65 23.10
C ILE A 791 -12.62 12.10 22.64
N MET A 792 -12.90 10.84 22.98
CA MET A 792 -14.10 10.15 22.55
C MET A 792 -15.16 10.12 23.65
N SER A 793 -16.43 10.05 23.25
CA SER A 793 -17.53 9.80 24.20
C SER A 793 -17.39 8.40 24.80
N LYS A 794 -17.61 8.25 26.10
CA LYS A 794 -17.56 6.93 26.78
C LYS A 794 -18.91 6.23 26.75
N VAL A 795 -19.98 7.01 26.61
CA VAL A 795 -21.35 6.53 26.65
C VAL A 795 -22.14 7.13 25.49
N ASP A 796 -23.24 6.49 25.12
CA ASP A 796 -24.25 7.11 24.27
C ASP A 796 -24.91 8.26 25.03
N GLY A 797 -25.37 9.30 24.35
CA GLY A 797 -26.15 10.33 25.02
C GLY A 797 -26.24 11.66 24.28
N ILE A 798 -26.78 12.64 24.98
CA ILE A 798 -26.86 14.02 24.53
C ILE A 798 -25.71 14.80 25.15
N VAL A 799 -25.00 15.55 24.31
CA VAL A 799 -23.88 16.40 24.74
C VAL A 799 -24.41 17.64 25.45
N GLU A 800 -23.85 17.94 26.61
CA GLU A 800 -24.00 19.18 27.37
C GLU A 800 -22.60 19.74 27.68
N LEU A 801 -22.45 21.06 27.71
CA LEU A 801 -21.16 21.68 28.01
C LEU A 801 -21.17 22.10 29.49
N GLY A 802 -20.38 21.41 30.31
CA GLY A 802 -20.27 21.66 31.74
C GLY A 802 -19.29 22.77 32.10
N ASP A 803 -19.09 22.93 33.41
CA ASP A 803 -18.21 23.95 33.98
C ASP A 803 -16.74 23.74 33.60
N LYS A 804 -16.02 24.86 33.48
CA LYS A 804 -14.60 24.87 33.15
C LYS A 804 -13.77 24.65 34.42
N ARG A 805 -12.84 23.70 34.38
CA ARG A 805 -11.93 23.42 35.51
C ARG A 805 -10.47 23.39 35.02
N ARG A 806 -9.61 24.23 35.60
CA ARG A 806 -8.14 24.23 35.40
C ARG A 806 -7.71 24.20 33.91
N GLY A 807 -8.24 25.11 33.09
CA GLY A 807 -7.86 25.22 31.66
C GLY A 807 -8.38 24.11 30.75
N LYS A 808 -9.24 23.22 31.26
CA LYS A 808 -9.99 22.23 30.47
C LYS A 808 -11.48 22.56 30.51
N ARG A 809 -12.16 22.35 29.39
CA ARG A 809 -13.62 22.40 29.28
C ARG A 809 -14.16 21.01 29.54
N ILE A 810 -15.21 20.88 30.35
CA ILE A 810 -15.86 19.59 30.57
C ILE A 810 -17.02 19.46 29.60
N ILE A 811 -17.02 18.39 28.81
CA ILE A 811 -18.16 17.96 28.02
C ILE A 811 -18.87 16.88 28.83
N LEU A 812 -20.13 17.12 29.15
CA LEU A 812 -21.02 16.19 29.84
C LEU A 812 -21.80 15.40 28.79
N VAL A 813 -21.80 14.08 28.87
CA VAL A 813 -22.67 13.25 28.02
C VAL A 813 -23.71 12.58 28.90
N LYS A 814 -24.98 12.93 28.68
CA LYS A 814 -26.11 12.42 29.45
C LYS A 814 -26.84 11.33 28.67
N HIS A 815 -26.77 10.10 29.19
CA HIS A 815 -27.60 8.99 28.69
C HIS A 815 -29.00 9.08 29.34
N PRO A 816 -30.10 8.79 28.61
CA PRO A 816 -31.45 8.84 29.17
C PRO A 816 -31.66 7.98 30.41
N ASP A 817 -30.93 6.86 30.51
CA ASP A 817 -31.06 5.87 31.60
C ASP A 817 -30.05 6.06 32.75
N MET A 818 -29.18 7.07 32.69
CA MET A 818 -28.22 7.37 33.77
C MET A 818 -28.60 8.64 34.53
N GLU A 819 -28.58 8.57 35.86
CA GLU A 819 -28.85 9.73 36.74
C GLU A 819 -27.74 10.78 36.65
N GLU A 820 -26.47 10.35 36.53
CA GLU A 820 -25.32 11.24 36.44
C GLU A 820 -24.72 11.29 35.02
N PRO A 821 -24.44 12.50 34.49
CA PRO A 821 -23.77 12.66 33.21
C PRO A 821 -22.28 12.29 33.32
N VAL A 822 -21.72 11.72 32.26
CA VAL A 822 -20.30 11.35 32.22
C VAL A 822 -19.45 12.56 31.82
N GLU A 823 -18.48 12.92 32.66
CA GLU A 823 -17.56 14.03 32.41
C GLU A 823 -16.42 13.64 31.44
N HIS A 824 -16.23 14.46 30.40
CA HIS A 824 -15.14 14.37 29.43
C HIS A 824 -14.30 15.66 29.46
N PRO A 825 -13.10 15.66 30.07
CA PRO A 825 -12.26 16.84 30.17
C PRO A 825 -11.46 17.08 28.87
N VAL A 826 -11.80 18.14 28.16
CA VAL A 826 -11.24 18.53 26.86
C VAL A 826 -10.36 19.77 26.97
N PRO A 827 -9.16 19.81 26.36
CA PRO A 827 -8.35 21.03 26.29
C PRO A 827 -9.11 22.16 25.58
N GLN A 828 -9.12 23.35 26.16
CA GLN A 828 -9.90 24.49 25.63
C GLN A 828 -9.46 24.96 24.24
N SER A 829 -8.20 24.73 23.86
CA SER A 829 -7.66 25.08 22.55
C SER A 829 -8.11 24.15 21.41
N LYS A 830 -8.72 23.00 21.73
CA LYS A 830 -9.16 22.05 20.71
C LYS A 830 -10.49 22.43 20.10
N HIS A 831 -10.58 22.29 18.77
CA HIS A 831 -11.82 22.45 18.04
C HIS A 831 -12.82 21.35 18.42
N LEU A 832 -14.01 21.75 18.88
CA LEU A 832 -15.10 20.85 19.21
C LEU A 832 -15.79 20.38 17.93
N LEU A 833 -15.94 19.07 17.76
CA LEU A 833 -16.72 18.49 16.67
C LEU A 833 -18.21 18.43 17.03
N LYS A 834 -18.53 18.33 18.33
CA LYS A 834 -19.89 18.18 18.86
C LYS A 834 -20.24 19.31 19.83
N HIS A 835 -21.49 19.77 19.76
CA HIS A 835 -22.03 20.89 20.55
C HIS A 835 -23.18 20.45 21.46
N THR A 836 -23.60 21.35 22.36
CA THR A 836 -24.74 21.12 23.25
C THR A 836 -25.98 20.75 22.44
N GLY A 837 -26.63 19.64 22.80
CA GLY A 837 -27.83 19.11 22.12
C GLY A 837 -27.54 18.07 21.05
N ASP A 838 -26.28 17.88 20.62
CA ASP A 838 -25.92 16.83 19.68
C ASP A 838 -26.05 15.45 20.33
N LYS A 839 -26.62 14.50 19.58
CA LYS A 839 -26.60 13.09 19.95
C LYS A 839 -25.27 12.48 19.55
N VAL A 840 -24.61 11.84 20.50
CA VAL A 840 -23.34 11.14 20.27
C VAL A 840 -23.47 9.68 20.66
N LYS A 841 -22.76 8.84 19.91
CA LYS A 841 -22.59 7.43 20.27
C LYS A 841 -21.30 7.21 21.06
N ALA A 842 -21.26 6.14 21.84
CA ALA A 842 -20.07 5.67 22.53
C ALA A 842 -18.93 5.46 21.52
N GLY A 843 -17.81 6.10 21.79
CA GLY A 843 -16.60 6.10 20.99
C GLY A 843 -16.65 6.99 19.74
N GLU A 844 -17.60 7.92 19.66
CA GLU A 844 -17.59 9.02 18.69
C GLU A 844 -16.66 10.15 19.18
N SER A 845 -15.87 10.75 18.28
CA SER A 845 -14.93 11.82 18.63
C SER A 845 -15.69 13.11 18.98
N LEU A 846 -15.44 13.65 20.17
CA LEU A 846 -16.01 14.92 20.63
C LEU A 846 -15.19 16.14 20.13
N VAL A 847 -13.90 15.92 19.90
CA VAL A 847 -12.94 16.91 19.40
C VAL A 847 -12.09 16.37 18.27
N ASP A 848 -11.49 17.30 17.54
CA ASP A 848 -10.54 16.98 16.49
C ASP A 848 -9.25 16.32 17.05
N GLY A 849 -8.67 15.44 16.25
CA GLY A 849 -7.47 14.66 16.58
C GLY A 849 -7.53 13.19 16.18
N ALA A 850 -6.40 12.50 16.34
CA ALA A 850 -6.30 11.07 16.04
C ALA A 850 -6.84 10.22 17.20
N GLN A 851 -7.61 9.17 16.90
CA GLN A 851 -8.22 8.33 17.93
C GLN A 851 -7.17 7.43 18.63
N PRO A 852 -7.05 7.48 19.97
CA PRO A 852 -6.11 6.62 20.70
C PRO A 852 -6.58 5.16 20.74
N PRO A 853 -5.73 4.17 20.35
CA PRO A 853 -6.11 2.75 20.37
C PRO A 853 -6.57 2.24 21.74
N HIS A 854 -5.94 2.69 22.83
CA HIS A 854 -6.30 2.30 24.19
C HIS A 854 -7.72 2.73 24.59
N GLU A 855 -8.16 3.92 24.16
CA GLU A 855 -9.53 4.38 24.43
C GLU A 855 -10.55 3.62 23.59
N ILE A 856 -10.20 3.27 22.34
CA ILE A 856 -11.08 2.46 21.48
C ILE A 856 -11.31 1.09 22.11
N LEU A 857 -10.25 0.45 22.64
CA LEU A 857 -10.36 -0.83 23.32
C LEU A 857 -11.27 -0.75 24.56
N ALA A 858 -11.11 0.29 25.38
CA ALA A 858 -11.89 0.48 26.59
C ALA A 858 -13.38 0.78 26.31
N ILE A 859 -13.70 1.45 25.21
CA ILE A 859 -15.06 1.93 24.92
C ILE A 859 -15.81 0.99 23.96
N LYS A 860 -15.18 0.60 22.84
CA LYS A 860 -15.81 -0.19 21.76
C LYS A 860 -15.42 -1.67 21.79
N GLY A 861 -14.43 -2.06 22.60
CA GLY A 861 -13.97 -3.45 22.73
C GLY A 861 -12.90 -3.86 21.71
N GLU A 862 -12.54 -5.15 21.78
CA GLU A 862 -11.41 -5.76 21.03
C GLU A 862 -11.61 -5.71 19.51
N GLU A 863 -12.77 -6.10 19.01
CA GLU A 863 -13.04 -6.16 17.56
C GLU A 863 -12.89 -4.79 16.90
N ALA A 864 -13.35 -3.73 17.58
CA ALA A 864 -13.28 -2.37 17.08
C ALA A 864 -11.85 -1.82 17.01
N VAL A 865 -11.02 -2.07 18.04
CA VAL A 865 -9.62 -1.62 18.02
C VAL A 865 -8.79 -2.39 17.00
N GLN A 866 -9.05 -3.70 16.83
CA GLN A 866 -8.37 -4.51 15.83
C GLN A 866 -8.69 -4.03 14.42
N ALA A 867 -9.98 -3.80 14.12
CA ALA A 867 -10.42 -3.27 12.83
C ALA A 867 -9.81 -1.88 12.56
N TYR A 868 -9.80 -1.01 13.57
CA TYR A 868 -9.18 0.32 13.47
C TYR A 868 -7.68 0.25 13.13
N LEU A 869 -6.90 -0.59 13.83
CA LEU A 869 -5.47 -0.72 13.56
C LEU A 869 -5.20 -1.26 12.15
N VAL A 870 -5.93 -2.29 11.73
CA VAL A 870 -5.77 -2.87 10.38
C VAL A 870 -6.08 -1.83 9.32
N ASP A 871 -7.18 -1.09 9.46
CA ASP A 871 -7.60 -0.07 8.50
C ASP A 871 -6.62 1.11 8.45
N GLN A 872 -6.23 1.66 9.61
CA GLN A 872 -5.30 2.80 9.66
C GLN A 872 -3.92 2.46 9.09
N ILE A 873 -3.38 1.28 9.41
CA ILE A 873 -2.10 0.84 8.85
C ILE A 873 -2.23 0.63 7.33
N GLN A 874 -3.32 0.00 6.88
CA GLN A 874 -3.57 -0.21 5.45
C GLN A 874 -3.70 1.11 4.69
N GLN A 875 -4.36 2.12 5.25
CA GLN A 875 -4.51 3.42 4.62
C GLN A 875 -3.15 4.07 4.34
N VAL A 876 -2.17 3.95 5.26
CA VAL A 876 -0.82 4.49 5.04
C VAL A 876 -0.12 3.80 3.86
N TYR A 877 -0.19 2.46 3.77
CA TYR A 877 0.40 1.73 2.64
C TYR A 877 -0.32 2.02 1.31
N ARG A 878 -1.66 2.09 1.33
CA ARG A 878 -2.49 2.35 0.15
C ARG A 878 -2.28 3.75 -0.41
N ASN A 879 -2.16 4.76 0.44
CA ASN A 879 -1.88 6.13 0.01
C ASN A 879 -0.52 6.25 -0.68
N GLN A 880 0.41 5.34 -0.37
CA GLN A 880 1.70 5.23 -1.04
C GLN A 880 1.68 4.28 -2.23
N GLY A 881 0.51 3.75 -2.62
CA GLY A 881 0.34 2.84 -3.75
C GLY A 881 0.96 1.46 -3.55
N VAL A 882 1.11 1.02 -2.31
CA VAL A 882 1.59 -0.33 -1.95
C VAL A 882 0.39 -1.21 -1.59
N THR A 883 0.31 -2.39 -2.20
CA THR A 883 -0.75 -3.37 -1.95
C THR A 883 -0.27 -4.45 -0.99
N ILE A 884 -0.86 -4.53 0.20
CA ILE A 884 -0.62 -5.59 1.20
C ILE A 884 -1.96 -6.25 1.51
N ASP A 885 -2.02 -7.57 1.65
CA ASP A 885 -3.23 -8.22 2.16
C ASP A 885 -3.40 -8.02 3.66
N ASP A 886 -4.64 -7.80 4.10
CA ASP A 886 -4.98 -7.53 5.50
C ASP A 886 -4.49 -8.65 6.44
N LYS A 887 -4.35 -9.90 5.95
CA LYS A 887 -3.99 -11.07 6.78
C LYS A 887 -2.64 -10.88 7.47
N HIS A 888 -1.70 -10.19 6.82
CA HIS A 888 -0.38 -9.93 7.38
C HIS A 888 -0.46 -8.98 8.57
N ILE A 889 -1.23 -7.90 8.44
CA ILE A 889 -1.42 -6.93 9.53
C ILE A 889 -2.25 -7.56 10.65
N GLU A 890 -3.27 -8.34 10.32
CA GLU A 890 -4.08 -9.11 11.27
C GLU A 890 -3.23 -10.06 12.13
N VAL A 891 -2.22 -10.74 11.54
CA VAL A 891 -1.28 -11.57 12.31
C VAL A 891 -0.51 -10.74 13.33
N ILE A 892 0.02 -9.57 12.96
CA ILE A 892 0.76 -8.72 13.91
C ILE A 892 -0.16 -8.16 15.00
N VAL A 893 -1.34 -7.66 14.62
CA VAL A 893 -2.32 -7.11 15.57
C VAL A 893 -2.80 -8.18 16.56
N SER A 894 -2.96 -9.44 16.12
CA SER A 894 -3.26 -10.56 17.02
C SER A 894 -2.18 -10.77 18.09
N GLN A 895 -0.90 -10.55 17.77
CA GLN A 895 0.19 -10.67 18.73
C GLN A 895 0.25 -9.46 19.69
N MET A 896 -0.15 -8.26 19.23
CA MET A 896 -0.28 -7.07 20.09
C MET A 896 -1.36 -7.24 21.17
N MET A 897 -2.40 -8.01 20.88
CA MET A 897 -3.56 -8.28 21.75
C MET A 897 -3.46 -9.64 22.49
N ARG A 898 -2.28 -10.26 22.50
CA ARG A 898 -2.09 -11.61 23.03
C ARG A 898 -2.15 -11.70 24.56
N LYS A 899 -1.95 -10.59 25.27
CA LYS A 899 -1.93 -10.57 26.74
C LYS A 899 -3.24 -10.03 27.30
N VAL A 900 -3.65 -10.57 28.44
CA VAL A 900 -4.77 -10.11 29.26
C VAL A 900 -4.25 -9.74 30.64
N GLN A 901 -4.88 -8.76 31.28
CA GLN A 901 -4.59 -8.37 32.64
C GLN A 901 -5.66 -8.92 33.58
N VAL A 902 -5.25 -9.70 34.58
CA VAL A 902 -6.18 -10.30 35.54
C VAL A 902 -6.86 -9.21 36.36
N ALA A 903 -8.18 -9.09 36.24
CA ALA A 903 -9.00 -8.13 36.97
C ALA A 903 -9.35 -8.68 38.36
N LEU A 904 -10.04 -9.84 38.40
CA LEU A 904 -10.32 -10.58 39.62
C LEU A 904 -9.79 -12.01 39.47
N PRO A 905 -8.95 -12.49 40.40
CA PRO A 905 -8.37 -13.83 40.31
C PRO A 905 -9.36 -14.96 40.63
N GLY A 906 -10.52 -14.66 41.23
CA GLY A 906 -11.45 -15.69 41.69
C GLY A 906 -10.76 -16.68 42.63
N GLU A 907 -11.01 -17.97 42.43
CA GLU A 907 -10.33 -19.08 43.14
C GLU A 907 -9.12 -19.64 42.38
N SER A 908 -8.53 -18.87 41.45
CA SER A 908 -7.29 -19.25 40.75
C SER A 908 -6.03 -18.84 41.53
N GLU A 909 -4.88 -19.40 41.16
CA GLU A 909 -3.57 -18.98 41.67
C GLU A 909 -3.05 -17.67 41.06
N PHE A 910 -3.85 -16.99 40.25
CA PHE A 910 -3.43 -15.78 39.56
C PHE A 910 -3.32 -14.58 40.51
N LEU A 911 -2.34 -13.73 40.24
CA LEU A 911 -2.18 -12.47 40.96
C LEU A 911 -3.03 -11.38 40.29
N PRO A 912 -3.77 -10.55 41.07
CA PRO A 912 -4.44 -9.37 40.54
C PRO A 912 -3.46 -8.48 39.77
N ASN A 913 -3.90 -7.91 38.65
CA ASN A 913 -3.12 -7.08 37.74
C ASN A 913 -1.93 -7.77 37.05
N SER A 914 -1.76 -9.08 37.19
CA SER A 914 -0.73 -9.81 36.43
C SER A 914 -1.09 -9.90 34.94
N LEU A 915 -0.07 -9.79 34.09
CA LEU A 915 -0.20 -9.96 32.64
C LEU A 915 0.03 -11.42 32.29
N MET A 916 -0.96 -12.03 31.62
CA MET A 916 -0.93 -13.43 31.24
C MET A 916 -1.25 -13.60 29.76
N ASP A 917 -0.81 -14.70 29.16
CA ASP A 917 -1.23 -15.08 27.82
C ASP A 917 -2.74 -15.39 27.80
N ARG A 918 -3.45 -14.82 26.82
CA ARG A 918 -4.90 -14.94 26.67
C ARG A 918 -5.38 -16.39 26.58
N HIS A 919 -4.64 -17.25 25.89
CA HIS A 919 -5.03 -18.64 25.69
C HIS A 919 -4.75 -19.49 26.94
N MET A 920 -3.65 -19.22 27.63
CA MET A 920 -3.36 -19.85 28.93
C MET A 920 -4.39 -19.46 29.99
N PHE A 921 -4.71 -18.17 30.08
CA PHE A 921 -5.74 -17.67 30.99
C PHE A 921 -7.11 -18.32 30.71
N ARG A 922 -7.49 -18.42 29.43
CA ARG A 922 -8.76 -19.05 29.04
C ARG A 922 -8.82 -20.53 29.42
N LYS A 923 -7.76 -21.30 29.14
CA LYS A 923 -7.70 -22.73 29.49
C LYS A 923 -7.87 -22.95 31.00
N GLU A 924 -7.18 -22.18 31.82
CA GLU A 924 -7.31 -22.31 33.28
C GLU A 924 -8.69 -21.85 33.76
N ARG A 925 -9.23 -20.77 33.19
CA ARG A 925 -10.59 -20.31 33.47
C ARG A 925 -11.64 -21.39 33.16
N GLU A 926 -11.54 -22.04 32.00
CA GLU A 926 -12.45 -23.13 31.60
C GLU A 926 -12.32 -24.34 32.54
N LYS A 927 -11.11 -24.67 32.96
CA LYS A 927 -10.84 -25.74 33.94
C LYS A 927 -11.48 -25.42 35.30
N ILE A 928 -11.23 -24.24 35.87
CA ILE A 928 -11.80 -23.81 37.15
C ILE A 928 -13.33 -23.75 37.08
N ALA A 929 -13.87 -23.24 35.97
CA ALA A 929 -15.31 -23.21 35.74
C ALA A 929 -15.92 -24.62 35.65
N SER A 930 -15.20 -25.59 35.05
CA SER A 930 -15.65 -26.99 35.00
C SER A 930 -15.65 -27.68 36.37
N GLU A 931 -14.81 -27.20 37.30
CA GLU A 931 -14.80 -27.62 38.71
C GLU A 931 -15.91 -26.95 39.55
N GLY A 932 -16.69 -26.04 38.97
CA GLY A 932 -17.78 -25.32 39.64
C GLY A 932 -17.33 -24.20 40.58
N LYS A 933 -16.06 -23.77 40.49
CA LYS A 933 -15.47 -22.70 41.31
C LYS A 933 -15.59 -21.32 40.65
N ASP A 934 -15.38 -20.27 41.42
CA ASP A 934 -15.37 -18.89 40.93
C ASP A 934 -14.20 -18.67 39.95
N ALA A 935 -14.54 -18.56 38.67
CA ALA A 935 -13.57 -18.43 37.60
C ALA A 935 -12.94 -17.02 37.55
N PRO A 936 -11.64 -16.90 37.22
CA PRO A 936 -10.98 -15.60 37.12
C PRO A 936 -11.55 -14.76 35.97
N THR A 937 -11.50 -13.43 36.12
CA THR A 937 -11.83 -12.44 35.09
C THR A 937 -10.61 -11.62 34.73
N ALA A 938 -10.50 -11.22 33.46
CA ALA A 938 -9.38 -10.44 32.95
C ALA A 938 -9.82 -9.48 31.86
N ASP A 939 -9.15 -8.34 31.80
CA ASP A 939 -9.35 -7.31 30.79
C ASP A 939 -8.32 -7.47 29.66
N PRO A 940 -8.72 -7.32 28.38
CA PRO A 940 -7.79 -7.36 27.26
C PRO A 940 -6.84 -6.14 27.32
N VAL A 941 -5.56 -6.36 27.02
CA VAL A 941 -4.57 -5.29 26.97
C VAL A 941 -3.89 -5.26 25.61
N ILE A 942 -3.89 -4.08 24.99
CA ILE A 942 -3.07 -3.82 23.81
C ILE A 942 -1.66 -3.43 24.23
N MET A 943 -0.66 -4.08 23.64
CA MET A 943 0.76 -3.77 23.84
C MET A 943 1.42 -3.41 22.52
N GLY A 944 2.32 -2.42 22.56
CA GLY A 944 3.20 -2.13 21.44
C GLY A 944 4.16 -3.29 21.16
N ILE A 945 4.54 -3.45 19.89
CA ILE A 945 5.39 -4.56 19.43
C ILE A 945 6.70 -4.71 20.22
N THR A 946 7.35 -3.61 20.61
CA THR A 946 8.61 -3.69 21.40
C THR A 946 8.37 -4.33 22.76
N LYS A 947 7.30 -3.92 23.45
CA LYS A 947 6.97 -4.46 24.78
C LYS A 947 6.50 -5.91 24.69
N ALA A 948 5.75 -6.24 23.63
CA ALA A 948 5.31 -7.61 23.36
C ALA A 948 6.49 -8.57 23.13
N SER A 949 7.52 -8.17 22.37
CA SER A 949 8.72 -8.99 22.14
C SER A 949 9.53 -9.28 23.42
N VAL A 950 9.73 -8.27 24.28
CA VAL A 950 10.51 -8.43 25.52
C VAL A 950 9.79 -9.36 26.52
N GLN A 951 8.45 -9.39 26.48
CA GLN A 951 7.62 -10.24 27.33
C GLN A 951 7.29 -11.61 26.69
N SER A 952 8.12 -12.07 25.74
CA SER A 952 8.04 -13.42 25.21
C SER A 952 8.20 -14.47 26.32
N GLU A 953 7.57 -15.64 26.12
CA GLU A 953 7.70 -16.77 27.05
C GLU A 953 9.15 -17.30 27.09
N SER A 954 9.77 -17.41 25.92
CA SER A 954 11.19 -17.78 25.80
C SER A 954 12.09 -16.62 26.24
N PHE A 955 12.89 -16.89 27.27
CA PHE A 955 13.91 -15.94 27.71
C PHE A 955 15.13 -15.92 26.77
N ILE A 956 15.43 -17.02 26.07
CA ILE A 956 16.54 -17.09 25.10
C ILE A 956 16.25 -16.16 23.91
N SER A 957 15.03 -16.24 23.37
CA SER A 957 14.61 -15.33 22.29
C SER A 957 14.53 -13.88 22.76
N ALA A 958 13.93 -13.62 23.92
CA ALA A 958 13.85 -12.25 24.46
C ALA A 958 15.24 -11.63 24.70
N ALA A 959 16.19 -12.41 25.24
CA ALA A 959 17.55 -11.96 25.52
C ALA A 959 18.33 -11.57 24.25
N SER A 960 18.04 -12.19 23.12
CA SER A 960 18.66 -11.87 21.82
C SER A 960 18.13 -10.58 21.17
N PHE A 961 17.01 -10.03 21.66
CA PHE A 961 16.38 -8.85 21.08
C PHE A 961 16.93 -7.55 21.67
N GLN A 962 16.58 -7.25 22.93
CA GLN A 962 16.96 -6.03 23.66
C GLN A 962 16.98 -6.29 25.17
N GLU A 963 17.66 -5.42 25.93
CA GLU A 963 17.72 -5.49 27.41
C GLU A 963 18.22 -6.85 27.96
N THR A 964 19.17 -7.49 27.27
CA THR A 964 19.70 -8.84 27.59
C THR A 964 19.98 -9.05 29.07
N THR A 965 20.67 -8.11 29.72
CA THR A 965 21.00 -8.19 31.16
C THR A 965 19.76 -8.31 32.03
N LYS A 966 18.72 -7.53 31.75
CA LYS A 966 17.47 -7.51 32.52
C LYS A 966 16.67 -8.79 32.33
N VAL A 967 16.55 -9.25 31.08
CA VAL A 967 15.86 -10.51 30.74
C VAL A 967 16.52 -11.70 31.44
N LEU A 968 17.84 -11.82 31.35
CA LEU A 968 18.58 -12.91 31.99
C LEU A 968 18.53 -12.84 33.52
N THR A 969 18.57 -11.64 34.11
CA THR A 969 18.42 -11.46 35.56
C THR A 969 17.05 -11.92 36.03
N GLU A 970 15.98 -11.52 35.34
CA GLU A 970 14.60 -11.91 35.66
C GLU A 970 14.38 -13.42 35.49
N ALA A 971 14.90 -14.01 34.41
CA ALA A 971 14.85 -15.44 34.17
C ALA A 971 15.60 -16.23 35.25
N SER A 972 16.79 -15.75 35.66
CA SER A 972 17.60 -16.37 36.72
C SER A 972 16.91 -16.30 38.08
N LEU A 973 16.33 -15.14 38.44
CA LEU A 973 15.60 -14.96 39.70
C LEU A 973 14.37 -15.86 39.80
N ARG A 974 13.70 -16.13 38.67
CA ARG A 974 12.51 -16.99 38.59
C ARG A 974 12.82 -18.46 38.38
N GLY A 975 14.06 -18.83 38.07
CA GLY A 975 14.41 -20.19 37.66
C GLY A 975 13.64 -20.65 36.41
N LYS A 976 13.45 -19.76 35.43
CA LYS A 976 12.68 -20.07 34.21
C LYS A 976 13.34 -21.21 33.41
N VAL A 977 12.51 -22.11 32.88
CA VAL A 977 12.87 -23.17 31.94
C VAL A 977 12.32 -22.81 30.56
N ASP A 978 13.08 -23.09 29.50
CA ASP A 978 12.69 -22.82 28.11
C ASP A 978 12.46 -24.13 27.36
N ASP A 979 11.27 -24.28 26.76
CA ASP A 979 10.84 -25.50 26.06
C ASP A 979 11.21 -25.51 24.56
N LEU A 980 11.93 -24.50 24.06
CA LEU A 980 12.43 -24.41 22.68
C LEU A 980 11.32 -24.55 21.61
N LEU A 981 10.16 -23.96 21.86
CA LEU A 981 9.01 -24.05 20.95
C LEU A 981 9.06 -23.05 19.79
N GLY A 982 9.93 -22.04 19.87
CA GLY A 982 10.03 -20.98 18.86
C GLY A 982 11.13 -21.21 17.83
N LEU A 983 11.21 -20.32 16.84
CA LEU A 983 12.21 -20.40 15.78
C LEU A 983 13.61 -20.00 16.29
N LYS A 984 13.70 -18.91 17.04
CA LYS A 984 14.96 -18.22 17.34
C LYS A 984 15.82 -18.99 18.34
N GLU A 985 15.19 -19.63 19.32
CA GLU A 985 15.87 -20.44 20.32
C GLU A 985 16.56 -21.64 19.65
N ASN A 986 15.85 -22.30 18.72
CA ASN A 986 16.41 -23.41 17.96
C ASN A 986 17.54 -22.98 17.01
N VAL A 987 17.41 -21.82 16.35
CA VAL A 987 18.51 -21.25 15.54
C VAL A 987 19.75 -20.97 16.40
N ILE A 988 19.59 -20.39 17.58
CA ILE A 988 20.72 -20.06 18.48
C ILE A 988 21.43 -21.32 18.96
N LEU A 989 20.70 -22.39 19.24
CA LEU A 989 21.25 -23.66 19.72
C LEU A 989 21.75 -24.58 18.60
N GLY A 990 21.46 -24.26 17.33
CA GLY A 990 21.82 -25.11 16.18
C GLY A 990 20.88 -26.30 15.95
N ASN A 991 19.65 -26.24 16.46
CA ASN A 991 18.60 -27.24 16.24
C ASN A 991 17.80 -26.93 14.97
N LEU A 992 17.08 -27.94 14.46
CA LEU A 992 16.07 -27.74 13.42
C LEU A 992 14.97 -26.80 13.93
N ILE A 993 14.58 -25.83 13.10
CA ILE A 993 13.50 -24.90 13.44
C ILE A 993 12.15 -25.60 13.42
N PRO A 994 11.21 -25.29 14.35
CA PRO A 994 9.89 -25.92 14.43
C PRO A 994 8.90 -25.37 13.37
N ALA A 995 9.36 -25.19 12.13
CA ALA A 995 8.59 -24.75 10.98
C ALA A 995 9.14 -25.38 9.69
N GLY A 996 8.36 -25.38 8.62
CA GLY A 996 8.72 -25.99 7.36
C GLY A 996 9.07 -27.47 7.52
N THR A 997 10.25 -27.86 7.03
CA THR A 997 10.79 -29.23 7.10
C THR A 997 11.06 -29.71 8.53
N GLY A 998 11.36 -28.80 9.48
CA GLY A 998 11.57 -29.14 10.90
C GLY A 998 10.28 -29.15 11.75
N PHE A 999 9.11 -28.94 11.14
CA PHE A 999 7.83 -29.04 11.84
C PHE A 999 7.59 -30.48 12.34
N ARG A 1000 7.12 -30.66 13.58
CA ARG A 1000 7.03 -32.00 14.23
C ARG A 1000 6.27 -33.06 13.41
N GLY A 1001 5.25 -32.66 12.64
CA GLY A 1001 4.52 -33.59 11.77
C GLY A 1001 5.28 -34.03 10.51
N LEU A 1002 6.36 -33.33 10.15
CA LEU A 1002 7.19 -33.57 8.97
C LEU A 1002 8.62 -34.02 9.32
N ALA A 1003 9.11 -33.69 10.52
CA ALA A 1003 10.48 -33.97 10.96
C ALA A 1003 10.79 -35.48 11.05
N ASP A 1004 9.78 -36.32 11.26
CA ASP A 1004 9.93 -37.78 11.30
C ASP A 1004 10.08 -38.41 9.90
N HIS A 1005 9.88 -37.63 8.82
CA HIS A 1005 10.05 -38.12 7.45
C HIS A 1005 11.51 -38.08 7.05
N GLN A 1006 12.19 -39.23 7.11
CA GLN A 1006 13.52 -39.37 6.57
C GLN A 1006 13.49 -39.49 5.04
N VAL A 1007 14.41 -38.80 4.38
CA VAL A 1007 14.65 -39.02 2.95
C VAL A 1007 15.05 -40.49 2.76
N LYS A 1008 14.30 -41.22 1.93
CA LYS A 1008 14.68 -42.57 1.54
C LYS A 1008 15.96 -42.52 0.71
N LYS A 1009 17.08 -42.79 1.36
CA LYS A 1009 18.37 -42.93 0.69
C LYS A 1009 18.34 -44.25 -0.09
N ASN A 1010 18.33 -44.18 -1.43
CA ASN A 1010 18.38 -45.37 -2.27
C ASN A 1010 19.76 -46.09 -2.21
N VAL A 1011 20.74 -45.44 -1.60
CA VAL A 1011 22.09 -45.95 -1.33
C VAL A 1011 22.36 -45.72 0.16
N ASP A 1012 22.73 -46.76 0.88
CA ASP A 1012 23.05 -46.67 2.31
C ASP A 1012 24.46 -46.11 2.49
N PHE A 1013 24.54 -44.91 3.07
CA PHE A 1013 25.81 -44.19 3.31
C PHE A 1013 26.36 -44.40 4.73
N SER A 1014 25.68 -45.18 5.59
CA SER A 1014 26.13 -45.46 6.97
C SER A 1014 27.51 -46.12 7.04
N GLN A 1015 27.90 -46.86 5.99
CA GLN A 1015 29.24 -47.47 5.84
C GLN A 1015 30.38 -46.44 5.72
N PHE A 1016 30.07 -45.13 5.63
CA PHE A 1016 31.05 -44.06 5.44
C PHE A 1016 31.08 -43.02 6.56
N GLU A 1017 30.12 -43.02 7.50
CA GLU A 1017 30.25 -42.26 8.75
C GLU A 1017 31.45 -42.78 9.57
N GLU A 1018 31.67 -44.10 9.57
CA GLU A 1018 32.87 -44.74 10.12
C GLU A 1018 34.18 -44.24 9.47
N LEU A 1019 34.13 -43.77 8.22
CA LEU A 1019 35.29 -43.22 7.50
C LEU A 1019 35.58 -41.76 7.89
N GLY A 1020 34.54 -41.00 8.25
CA GLY A 1020 34.64 -39.63 8.75
C GLY A 1020 35.25 -39.59 10.16
N ASP A 1021 34.83 -40.52 11.03
CA ASP A 1021 35.39 -40.67 12.37
C ASP A 1021 36.86 -41.14 12.33
N ALA A 1022 37.20 -42.05 11.41
CA ALA A 1022 38.59 -42.46 11.18
C ALA A 1022 39.49 -41.30 10.67
N LEU A 1023 38.93 -40.35 9.91
CA LEU A 1023 39.63 -39.15 9.46
C LEU A 1023 39.83 -38.14 10.60
N ALA A 1024 38.84 -37.97 11.49
CA ALA A 1024 38.95 -37.12 12.67
C ALA A 1024 40.04 -37.63 13.63
N GLU A 1025 40.07 -38.94 13.91
CA GLU A 1025 41.12 -39.57 14.72
C GLU A 1025 42.52 -39.45 14.10
N SER A 1026 42.65 -39.48 12.77
CA SER A 1026 43.94 -39.30 12.08
C SER A 1026 44.49 -37.88 12.11
N SER A 1027 43.63 -36.88 12.37
CA SER A 1027 43.99 -35.45 12.40
C SER A 1027 44.39 -34.93 13.80
N GLY A 1028 44.11 -35.69 14.86
CA GLY A 1028 44.46 -35.35 16.25
C GLY A 1028 45.89 -35.71 16.68
N GLY A 1029 46.71 -36.26 15.78
CA GLY A 1029 48.02 -36.83 16.09
C GLY A 1029 49.23 -36.07 15.54
N SER A 1030 49.30 -34.73 15.65
CA SER A 1030 50.57 -34.01 15.45
C SER A 1030 50.61 -32.61 16.07
N THR A 1031 50.50 -32.52 17.39
CA THR A 1031 51.12 -31.43 18.17
C THR A 1031 51.47 -31.95 19.56
N ALA A 1032 52.69 -32.47 19.67
CA ALA A 1032 53.53 -32.41 20.86
C ALA A 1032 54.82 -31.71 20.46
#